data_AF-A0A2E0X5E8-F1
#
_entry.id   AF-A0A2E0X5E8-F1
#
_cell.length_a   1.000
_cell.length_b   1.000
_cell.length_c   1.000
_cell.angle_alpha   90.00
_cell.angle_beta   90.00
_cell.angle_gamma   90.00
#
_symmetry.space_group_name_H-M   'P 1'
#
loop_
_entity.id
_entity.type
_entity.pdbx_description
1 polymer ?
#
loop_
_entity_poly.entity_id
_entity_poly.type
_entity_poly.pdbx_seq_one_letter_code
_entity_poly.pdbx_strand_id
1 'polypeptide(L)'
;MERRFVLFLTLSMLVLLANAWWSIRNLPKQPPVDPNAAAQVDEAAGAGDASAAGAENDADGQNADENGDDAQPGVDADGGDDENKDQDAADLAPEDRQQLQYLTLGSVDPDSPYRMLVTFTNQGAGVRRIELASPRYLDLHDLQEKIGYLGQLELQPVKGGLQVGVVGTGTPAEQAGLQAGDIITAAGAKELQPVATTTEFAKAIRAKPRQEVTLEFTRDGQQKTATATLARAPLNVIRPESENAALWMDAPPPAYPEPPSFLVTLAQEGNENLQGVQQQQLQQAAAQGLPAPAPPAELPGVDLRSGNWRVVEQTDEAVSFERRLPQRGLIVTKRYRLAEKLAAAGEGPIDPDAPAYHLMLEVSLRNEGDEPRNVAYQLDGANGMPVEGWWYATKVSRAGGVSLREVAIRHFQAKAPEVLPSATIATGDAEPLEGGSLAWAGTDAQYFSVCLIPQKTDPEEQWLERVEGILLSPKPKARSAEGKYANVTSRFTSLVETVPAGQSLTHEYEVFAGPKRPELLEQYVPAGSKPHSLAELAYYGWFGAIAKVMLAVLHFFYGFVGNYGVAIIMLTVLVRGLMFPISRSQVKSMVKMQELKPEMDKLKEKYKGDQQKQAQAMQELYRKHGVNPLAGCLPMFLQLPVFIGLYRGLAVDIELRQAPLFGNLTRWCSNLAAPDMFLDWSGFMPDAVNNGQTFIVGLGPYLNILPLITMALFMLQQKLFMPEPANEQAALQQKMMKYMMLVMGLLFYKVPSGLCLYFIASSLWGIAERKLFPPPTAATAGVAAGDSGPVSDRNGGRAERDRSGKRAEGSRDRKRSKGKKRR
;
A
#
# COMPACT_ATOMS: atom_id res chain seq x y z
N MET A 1 25.14 17.65 36.60
CA MET A 1 24.07 16.89 35.90
C MET A 1 23.89 17.40 34.48
N GLU A 2 23.69 18.71 34.29
CA GLU A 2 23.61 19.36 32.95
C GLU A 2 24.85 19.11 32.08
N ARG A 3 26.07 19.21 32.64
CA ARG A 3 27.30 18.90 31.90
C ARG A 3 27.38 17.47 31.33
N ARG A 4 26.85 16.46 32.03
CA ARG A 4 26.87 15.06 31.57
C ARG A 4 25.83 14.81 30.46
N PHE A 5 24.68 15.48 30.55
CA PHE A 5 23.64 15.42 29.53
C PHE A 5 24.06 16.13 28.24
N VAL A 6 24.64 17.33 28.37
CA VAL A 6 25.22 18.07 27.23
C VAL A 6 26.35 17.25 26.60
N LEU A 7 27.26 16.67 27.41
CA LEU A 7 28.32 15.81 26.91
C LEU A 7 27.78 14.58 26.15
N PHE A 8 26.76 13.91 26.70
CA PHE A 8 26.10 12.78 26.03
C PHE A 8 25.46 13.19 24.69
N LEU A 9 24.70 14.29 24.66
CA LEU A 9 24.13 14.83 23.42
C LEU A 9 25.21 15.18 22.40
N THR A 10 26.29 15.84 22.82
CA THR A 10 27.39 16.19 21.91
C THR A 10 28.10 14.97 21.37
N LEU A 11 28.35 13.94 22.19
CA LEU A 11 28.98 12.68 21.76
C LEU A 11 28.06 11.88 20.83
N SER A 12 26.76 11.78 21.15
CA SER A 12 25.79 11.13 20.28
C SER A 12 25.68 11.84 18.93
N MET A 13 25.65 13.18 18.92
CA MET A 13 25.63 13.96 17.69
C MET A 13 26.93 13.79 16.90
N LEU A 14 28.09 13.80 17.56
CA LEU A 14 29.40 13.55 16.92
C LEU A 14 29.49 12.16 16.32
N VAL A 15 28.98 11.13 17.00
CA VAL A 15 28.95 9.75 16.48
C VAL A 15 28.02 9.65 15.27
N LEU A 16 26.85 10.29 15.32
CA LEU A 16 25.92 10.31 14.19
C LEU A 16 26.49 11.09 13.00
N LEU A 17 27.15 12.23 13.23
CA LEU A 17 27.82 13.02 12.20
C LEU A 17 29.05 12.30 11.64
N ALA A 18 29.82 11.60 12.46
CA ALA A 18 30.95 10.79 12.01
C ALA A 18 30.48 9.60 11.18
N ASN A 19 29.39 8.94 11.57
CA ASN A 19 28.77 7.86 10.81
C ASN A 19 28.17 8.37 9.49
N ALA A 20 27.49 9.52 9.51
CA ALA A 20 26.99 10.20 8.31
C ALA A 20 28.13 10.59 7.37
N TRP A 21 29.20 11.19 7.90
CA TRP A 21 30.39 11.55 7.13
C TRP A 21 31.09 10.32 6.53
N TRP A 22 31.22 9.22 7.28
CA TRP A 22 31.75 7.96 6.78
C TRP A 22 30.87 7.35 5.69
N SER A 23 29.53 7.39 5.86
CA SER A 23 28.56 6.95 4.87
C SER A 23 28.64 7.80 3.58
N ILE A 24 28.73 9.12 3.69
CA ILE A 24 28.87 10.05 2.56
C ILE A 24 30.20 9.83 1.81
N ARG A 25 31.29 9.56 2.54
CA ARG A 25 32.62 9.36 1.96
C ARG A 25 32.77 8.02 1.25
N ASN A 26 32.08 6.98 1.73
CA ASN A 26 32.18 5.62 1.21
C ASN A 26 31.01 5.21 0.31
N LEU A 27 30.06 6.12 0.04
CA LEU A 27 29.15 5.99 -1.09
C LEU A 27 29.99 6.00 -2.38
N PRO A 28 29.82 5.04 -3.31
CA PRO A 28 30.32 5.22 -4.66
C PRO A 28 29.64 6.49 -5.19
N LYS A 29 30.43 7.55 -5.37
CA LYS A 29 29.98 8.70 -6.16
C LYS A 29 29.59 8.13 -7.51
N GLN A 30 28.36 8.38 -7.97
CA GLN A 30 28.06 8.20 -9.38
C GLN A 30 29.16 8.96 -10.13
N PRO A 31 29.93 8.29 -11.02
CA PRO A 31 30.95 9.02 -11.75
C PRO A 31 30.23 10.14 -12.52
N PRO A 32 30.77 11.37 -12.51
CA PRO A 32 30.30 12.36 -13.47
C PRO A 32 30.43 11.72 -14.86
N VAL A 33 29.36 11.79 -15.65
CA VAL A 33 29.36 11.32 -17.03
C VAL A 33 30.47 12.07 -17.76
N ASP A 34 31.59 11.40 -18.01
CA ASP A 34 32.59 11.88 -18.96
C ASP A 34 32.08 11.51 -20.36
N PRO A 35 31.72 12.49 -21.21
CA PRO A 35 31.14 12.23 -22.53
C PRO A 35 32.05 11.42 -23.47
N ASN A 36 33.33 11.22 -23.12
CA ASN A 36 34.32 10.59 -24.01
C ASN A 36 34.87 9.24 -23.52
N ALA A 37 34.35 8.65 -22.44
CA ALA A 37 34.85 7.38 -21.92
C ALA A 37 34.55 6.15 -22.81
N ALA A 38 33.73 6.29 -23.86
CA ALA A 38 33.43 5.22 -24.82
C ALA A 38 34.55 4.96 -25.85
N ALA A 39 35.62 5.77 -25.89
CA ALA A 39 36.62 5.72 -26.97
C ALA A 39 37.98 5.09 -26.58
N GLN A 40 38.16 4.54 -25.36
CA GLN A 40 39.49 4.10 -24.89
C GLN A 40 39.55 2.66 -24.34
N VAL A 41 38.54 1.82 -24.56
CA VAL A 41 38.56 0.42 -24.07
C VAL A 41 38.99 -0.59 -25.15
N ASP A 42 39.18 -0.16 -26.40
CA ASP A 42 39.54 -1.06 -27.52
C ASP A 42 41.03 -1.49 -27.60
N GLU A 43 41.90 -1.11 -26.66
CA GLU A 43 43.35 -1.38 -26.79
C GLU A 43 43.99 -2.28 -25.70
N ALA A 44 43.22 -2.89 -24.79
CA ALA A 44 43.78 -3.67 -23.68
C ALA A 44 43.35 -5.15 -23.60
N ALA A 45 42.74 -5.71 -24.64
CA ALA A 45 42.39 -7.14 -24.70
C ALA A 45 43.36 -7.91 -25.61
N GLY A 46 44.60 -8.08 -25.15
CA GLY A 46 45.59 -8.89 -25.84
C GLY A 46 46.81 -9.22 -25.00
N ALA A 47 46.72 -10.22 -24.11
CA ALA A 47 47.83 -11.11 -23.70
C ALA A 47 47.45 -12.04 -22.51
N GLY A 48 47.76 -13.35 -22.64
CA GLY A 48 47.94 -14.33 -21.56
C GLY A 48 46.68 -15.12 -21.17
N ASP A 49 46.41 -16.37 -21.56
CA ASP A 49 47.16 -17.66 -21.64
C ASP A 49 47.00 -18.58 -20.40
N ALA A 50 46.65 -19.83 -20.75
CA ALA A 50 46.63 -21.16 -20.11
C ALA A 50 46.64 -21.40 -18.57
N SER A 51 45.77 -22.32 -18.10
CA SER A 51 46.21 -23.67 -17.66
C SER A 51 45.07 -24.64 -17.22
N ALA A 52 45.11 -25.84 -17.81
CA ALA A 52 45.04 -27.19 -17.19
C ALA A 52 43.76 -27.77 -16.50
N ALA A 53 43.07 -28.65 -17.24
CA ALA A 53 43.03 -30.12 -17.13
C ALA A 53 42.66 -30.87 -15.82
N GLY A 54 41.80 -31.90 -16.00
CA GLY A 54 41.69 -33.15 -15.22
C GLY A 54 40.28 -33.38 -14.63
N ALA A 55 39.63 -34.54 -14.69
CA ALA A 55 39.90 -35.86 -15.26
C ALA A 55 38.58 -36.65 -15.29
N GLU A 56 38.54 -37.67 -16.13
CA GLU A 56 37.40 -38.53 -16.48
C GLU A 56 37.33 -39.81 -15.61
N ASN A 57 36.18 -40.49 -15.72
CA ASN A 57 35.92 -41.94 -15.61
C ASN A 57 35.27 -42.58 -14.36
N ASP A 58 34.07 -43.10 -14.65
CA ASP A 58 33.57 -44.48 -14.51
C ASP A 58 33.29 -45.08 -13.12
N ALA A 59 32.03 -45.49 -12.89
CA ALA A 59 31.58 -46.86 -13.15
C ALA A 59 30.23 -47.20 -12.47
N ASP A 60 29.32 -47.75 -13.28
CA ASP A 60 28.39 -48.88 -13.07
C ASP A 60 27.56 -49.08 -11.79
N GLY A 61 26.29 -49.48 -12.02
CA GLY A 61 25.53 -50.28 -11.05
C GLY A 61 24.01 -50.31 -11.26
N GLN A 62 23.56 -51.18 -12.17
CA GLN A 62 22.16 -51.57 -12.40
C GLN A 62 21.49 -52.20 -11.16
N ASN A 63 20.18 -51.97 -10.95
CA ASN A 63 19.15 -52.99 -11.12
C ASN A 63 17.73 -52.48 -10.82
N ALA A 64 16.81 -52.96 -11.65
CA ALA A 64 15.36 -52.86 -11.56
C ALA A 64 14.79 -53.79 -10.48
N ASP A 65 13.57 -53.51 -10.02
CA ASP A 65 12.47 -54.48 -10.04
C ASP A 65 11.12 -53.81 -9.70
N GLU A 66 10.08 -54.47 -10.18
CA GLU A 66 8.76 -53.99 -10.55
C GLU A 66 7.67 -54.07 -9.45
N ASN A 67 6.54 -53.42 -9.79
CA ASN A 67 5.14 -53.77 -9.51
C ASN A 67 4.45 -53.35 -8.20
N GLY A 68 3.30 -52.70 -8.40
CA GLY A 68 2.27 -52.43 -7.41
C GLY A 68 1.23 -51.42 -7.90
N ASP A 69 0.37 -51.87 -8.81
CA ASP A 69 -0.86 -51.23 -9.30
C ASP A 69 -1.82 -50.82 -8.16
N ASP A 70 -2.55 -49.71 -8.32
CA ASP A 70 -4.03 -49.70 -8.22
C ASP A 70 -4.65 -48.29 -8.33
N ALA A 71 -5.40 -48.13 -9.43
CA ALA A 71 -6.74 -47.54 -9.55
C ALA A 71 -6.98 -46.03 -9.34
N GLN A 72 -7.11 -45.35 -10.49
CA GLN A 72 -8.01 -44.20 -10.70
C GLN A 72 -9.48 -44.57 -10.47
N PRO A 73 -10.34 -43.56 -10.24
CA PRO A 73 -11.60 -43.47 -10.96
C PRO A 73 -11.60 -42.25 -11.88
N GLY A 74 -11.81 -42.50 -13.17
CA GLY A 74 -12.13 -41.48 -14.15
C GLY A 74 -13.45 -40.79 -13.83
N VAL A 75 -13.49 -39.48 -14.07
CA VAL A 75 -14.73 -38.74 -14.23
C VAL A 75 -14.69 -38.19 -15.64
N ASP A 76 -15.73 -38.57 -16.37
CA ASP A 76 -15.95 -38.34 -17.79
C ASP A 76 -15.86 -36.85 -18.14
N ALA A 77 -15.18 -36.59 -19.25
CA ALA A 77 -15.23 -35.34 -19.97
C ALA A 77 -16.63 -35.19 -20.56
N ASP A 78 -17.45 -34.33 -19.95
CA ASP A 78 -18.64 -33.81 -20.61
C ASP A 78 -18.23 -32.52 -21.33
N GLY A 79 -18.07 -32.65 -22.64
CA GLY A 79 -17.95 -31.52 -23.55
C GLY A 79 -19.29 -30.80 -23.60
N GLY A 80 -19.39 -29.70 -22.87
CA GLY A 80 -20.44 -28.72 -23.05
C GLY A 80 -20.06 -27.82 -24.21
N ASP A 81 -20.76 -27.98 -25.33
CA ASP A 81 -20.67 -27.16 -26.53
C ASP A 81 -20.78 -25.67 -26.21
N ASP A 82 -19.69 -24.93 -26.48
CA ASP A 82 -19.61 -23.46 -26.46
C ASP A 82 -20.21 -22.88 -27.78
N GLU A 83 -21.23 -23.53 -28.36
CA GLU A 83 -21.83 -23.12 -29.65
C GLU A 83 -22.76 -21.90 -29.52
N ASN A 84 -23.00 -21.38 -28.32
CA ASN A 84 -23.94 -20.28 -28.09
C ASN A 84 -23.30 -18.91 -27.79
N LYS A 85 -21.97 -18.78 -27.94
CA LYS A 85 -21.28 -17.47 -27.96
C LYS A 85 -20.94 -16.99 -29.37
N ASP A 86 -20.92 -17.89 -30.34
CA ASP A 86 -20.60 -17.56 -31.74
C ASP A 86 -21.84 -17.09 -32.54
N GLN A 87 -23.06 -17.27 -32.03
CA GLN A 87 -24.28 -16.84 -32.73
C GLN A 87 -24.55 -15.34 -32.59
N ASP A 88 -24.21 -14.70 -31.46
CA ASP A 88 -24.34 -13.25 -31.30
C ASP A 88 -23.23 -12.46 -32.04
N ALA A 89 -22.12 -13.12 -32.39
CA ALA A 89 -21.06 -12.57 -33.23
C ALA A 89 -21.34 -12.73 -34.75
N ALA A 90 -22.41 -13.44 -35.12
CA ALA A 90 -22.71 -13.77 -36.52
C ALA A 90 -23.44 -12.63 -37.28
N ASP A 91 -23.99 -11.63 -36.58
CA ASP A 91 -24.74 -10.51 -37.18
C ASP A 91 -23.89 -9.31 -37.59
N LEU A 92 -22.56 -9.39 -37.43
CA LEU A 92 -21.61 -8.39 -37.94
C LEU A 92 -21.02 -8.85 -39.28
N ALA A 93 -21.06 -7.95 -40.28
CA ALA A 93 -20.46 -8.18 -41.59
C ALA A 93 -18.98 -8.62 -41.45
N PRO A 94 -18.48 -9.56 -42.28
CA PRO A 94 -17.10 -10.07 -42.19
C PRO A 94 -16.02 -8.97 -42.24
N GLU A 95 -16.33 -7.83 -42.85
CA GLU A 95 -15.42 -6.69 -43.07
C GLU A 95 -15.13 -5.88 -41.79
N ASP A 96 -15.93 -6.01 -40.73
CA ASP A 96 -15.76 -5.29 -39.45
C ASP A 96 -15.07 -6.10 -38.34
N ARG A 97 -14.67 -7.36 -38.63
CA ARG A 97 -13.97 -8.22 -37.65
C ARG A 97 -12.49 -7.82 -37.53
N GLN A 98 -12.22 -6.92 -36.59
CA GLN A 98 -10.85 -6.54 -36.23
C GLN A 98 -10.16 -7.69 -35.49
N GLN A 99 -8.90 -7.97 -35.84
CA GLN A 99 -8.06 -8.89 -35.07
C GLN A 99 -7.61 -8.22 -33.76
N LEU A 100 -7.28 -9.02 -32.76
CA LEU A 100 -6.72 -8.52 -31.50
C LEU A 100 -5.34 -7.91 -31.77
N GLN A 101 -5.14 -6.67 -31.34
CA GLN A 101 -3.91 -5.91 -31.53
C GLN A 101 -3.52 -5.21 -30.23
N TYR A 102 -2.21 -5.14 -29.99
CA TYR A 102 -1.63 -4.44 -28.86
C TYR A 102 -0.78 -3.28 -29.36
N LEU A 103 -0.86 -2.14 -28.67
CA LEU A 103 -0.15 -0.92 -29.04
C LEU A 103 0.52 -0.31 -27.81
N THR A 104 1.56 0.50 -28.02
CA THR A 104 2.28 1.18 -26.94
C THR A 104 2.38 2.68 -27.18
N LEU A 105 2.32 3.47 -26.11
CA LEU A 105 2.69 4.89 -26.09
C LEU A 105 3.63 5.17 -24.92
N GLY A 106 4.57 6.09 -25.12
CA GLY A 106 5.56 6.46 -24.11
C GLY A 106 6.76 5.51 -24.05
N SER A 107 7.44 5.46 -22.91
CA SER A 107 8.68 4.71 -22.75
C SER A 107 8.93 4.32 -21.31
N VAL A 108 9.67 3.23 -21.10
CA VAL A 108 10.24 2.88 -19.78
C VAL A 108 11.65 3.45 -19.57
N ASP A 109 12.23 4.11 -20.57
CA ASP A 109 13.52 4.79 -20.46
C ASP A 109 13.41 5.99 -19.50
N PRO A 110 14.18 6.03 -18.39
CA PRO A 110 14.20 7.15 -17.46
C PRO A 110 14.52 8.52 -18.08
N ASP A 111 15.25 8.52 -19.20
CA ASP A 111 15.69 9.72 -19.91
C ASP A 111 14.66 10.17 -20.98
N SER A 112 13.59 9.40 -21.19
CA SER A 112 12.45 9.78 -22.02
C SER A 112 11.70 11.00 -21.45
N PRO A 113 11.09 11.85 -22.30
CA PRO A 113 10.15 12.88 -21.83
C PRO A 113 8.93 12.31 -21.11
N TYR A 114 8.60 11.02 -21.34
CA TYR A 114 7.47 10.35 -20.71
C TYR A 114 7.87 9.60 -19.44
N ARG A 115 7.01 9.60 -18.41
CA ARG A 115 7.21 8.81 -17.18
C ARG A 115 6.52 7.48 -17.18
N MET A 116 5.89 7.12 -18.28
CA MET A 116 5.20 5.86 -18.39
C MET A 116 5.26 5.30 -19.80
N LEU A 117 5.26 3.97 -19.87
CA LEU A 117 4.90 3.19 -21.03
C LEU A 117 3.50 2.64 -20.80
N VAL A 118 2.58 2.95 -21.70
CA VAL A 118 1.19 2.48 -21.66
C VAL A 118 0.99 1.46 -22.76
N THR A 119 0.56 0.25 -22.40
CA THR A 119 0.19 -0.81 -23.35
C THR A 119 -1.33 -0.86 -23.47
N PHE A 120 -1.83 -0.66 -24.68
CA PHE A 120 -3.23 -0.71 -25.05
C PHE A 120 -3.58 -2.04 -25.71
N THR A 121 -4.85 -2.39 -25.65
CA THR A 121 -5.47 -3.41 -26.50
C THR A 121 -6.61 -2.77 -27.28
N ASN A 122 -6.76 -3.13 -28.55
CA ASN A 122 -7.93 -2.70 -29.30
C ASN A 122 -9.21 -3.41 -28.84
N GLN A 123 -9.12 -4.48 -28.05
CA GLN A 123 -10.28 -5.07 -27.38
C GLN A 123 -10.82 -4.11 -26.32
N GLY A 124 -12.06 -3.66 -26.52
CA GLY A 124 -12.67 -2.64 -25.68
C GLY A 124 -11.98 -1.28 -25.68
N ALA A 125 -11.04 -1.08 -26.62
CA ALA A 125 -10.12 0.05 -26.66
C ALA A 125 -9.47 0.32 -25.28
N GLY A 126 -9.10 -0.73 -24.55
CA GLY A 126 -8.70 -0.64 -23.14
C GLY A 126 -7.20 -0.49 -22.90
N VAL A 127 -6.85 -0.13 -21.68
CA VAL A 127 -5.45 -0.12 -21.21
C VAL A 127 -5.14 -1.45 -20.52
N ARG A 128 -4.18 -2.19 -21.05
CA ARG A 128 -3.74 -3.48 -20.50
C ARG A 128 -2.71 -3.30 -19.38
N ARG A 129 -1.80 -2.32 -19.54
CA ARG A 129 -0.69 -2.08 -18.60
C ARG A 129 -0.26 -0.62 -18.59
N ILE A 130 0.23 -0.15 -17.45
CA ILE A 130 0.98 1.11 -17.30
C ILE A 130 2.24 0.83 -16.50
N GLU A 131 3.40 1.00 -17.11
CA GLU A 131 4.73 0.82 -16.51
C GLU A 131 5.36 2.19 -16.26
N LEU A 132 5.87 2.45 -15.05
CA LEU A 132 6.54 3.72 -14.74
C LEU A 132 8.03 3.68 -15.12
N ALA A 133 8.48 4.67 -15.89
CA ALA A 133 9.88 4.86 -16.29
C ALA A 133 10.82 5.32 -15.15
N SER A 134 10.27 5.57 -13.96
CA SER A 134 11.03 6.14 -12.86
C SER A 134 11.93 5.08 -12.19
N PRO A 135 13.26 5.26 -12.15
CA PRO A 135 14.17 4.34 -11.47
C PRO A 135 13.99 4.35 -9.95
N ARG A 136 13.24 5.33 -9.42
CA ARG A 136 12.89 5.45 -8.00
C ARG A 136 11.84 4.43 -7.56
N TYR A 137 11.01 3.95 -8.48
CA TYR A 137 9.89 3.05 -8.18
C TYR A 137 10.05 1.76 -8.97
N LEU A 138 10.61 0.75 -8.32
CA LEU A 138 10.73 -0.58 -8.88
C LEU A 138 9.64 -1.48 -8.29
N ASP A 139 9.24 -2.54 -8.99
CA ASP A 139 8.31 -3.50 -8.44
C ASP A 139 8.92 -4.19 -7.19
N LEU A 140 8.16 -4.26 -6.08
CA LEU A 140 8.65 -4.87 -4.83
C LEU A 140 8.91 -6.37 -4.96
N HIS A 141 8.24 -7.08 -5.87
CA HIS A 141 8.50 -8.50 -6.09
C HIS A 141 9.86 -8.77 -6.74
N ASP A 142 10.42 -7.78 -7.44
CA ASP A 142 11.77 -7.83 -8.02
C ASP A 142 12.87 -7.30 -7.08
N LEU A 143 12.54 -6.84 -5.86
CA LEU A 143 13.56 -6.64 -4.81
C LEU A 143 14.29 -7.94 -4.43
N GLN A 144 13.80 -9.08 -4.90
CA GLN A 144 14.50 -10.35 -4.76
C GLN A 144 15.54 -10.61 -5.86
N GLU A 145 15.64 -9.77 -6.91
CA GLU A 145 16.50 -9.91 -8.11
C GLU A 145 16.47 -11.33 -8.70
N LYS A 146 15.29 -11.97 -8.69
CA LYS A 146 15.16 -13.37 -9.12
C LYS A 146 15.00 -13.50 -10.63
N ILE A 147 14.43 -12.49 -11.30
CA ILE A 147 14.11 -12.51 -12.73
C ILE A 147 14.28 -11.09 -13.29
N GLY A 148 15.12 -10.93 -14.30
CA GLY A 148 15.32 -9.68 -15.00
C GLY A 148 14.18 -9.39 -15.98
N TYR A 149 14.04 -8.12 -16.31
CA TYR A 149 12.98 -7.61 -17.18
C TYR A 149 13.48 -7.53 -18.62
N LEU A 150 12.74 -8.15 -19.54
CA LEU A 150 12.97 -8.07 -20.98
C LEU A 150 12.08 -7.00 -21.65
N GLY A 151 10.89 -6.77 -21.11
CA GLY A 151 9.80 -6.08 -21.80
C GLY A 151 8.53 -6.93 -21.76
N GLN A 152 7.37 -6.28 -21.81
CA GLN A 152 6.07 -6.97 -21.85
C GLN A 152 5.65 -7.16 -23.31
N LEU A 153 5.74 -8.41 -23.79
CA LEU A 153 5.66 -8.73 -25.21
C LEU A 153 4.26 -9.16 -25.70
N GLU A 154 3.32 -9.39 -24.78
CA GLU A 154 1.97 -9.94 -25.07
C GLU A 154 2.02 -11.14 -26.04
N LEU A 155 2.81 -12.16 -25.66
CA LEU A 155 3.12 -13.32 -26.51
C LEU A 155 1.88 -14.18 -26.77
N GLN A 156 1.68 -14.55 -28.05
CA GLN A 156 0.61 -15.44 -28.48
C GLN A 156 1.16 -16.73 -29.07
N PRO A 157 0.71 -17.92 -28.61
CA PRO A 157 1.08 -19.19 -29.23
C PRO A 157 0.64 -19.26 -30.68
N VAL A 158 1.58 -19.51 -31.59
CA VAL A 158 1.33 -19.72 -33.02
C VAL A 158 2.05 -20.97 -33.50
N LYS A 159 1.74 -21.41 -34.72
CA LYS A 159 2.46 -22.53 -35.32
C LYS A 159 3.95 -22.15 -35.49
N GLY A 160 4.83 -22.88 -34.80
CA GLY A 160 6.28 -22.72 -34.89
C GLY A 160 6.92 -21.86 -33.81
N GLY A 161 6.15 -21.29 -32.86
CA GLY A 161 6.71 -20.54 -31.74
C GLY A 161 5.71 -19.61 -31.07
N LEU A 162 6.22 -18.51 -30.52
CA LEU A 162 5.44 -17.47 -29.87
C LEU A 162 5.51 -16.16 -30.66
N GLN A 163 4.37 -15.67 -31.14
CA GLN A 163 4.30 -14.40 -31.83
C GLN A 163 4.36 -13.24 -30.82
N VAL A 164 5.23 -12.27 -31.07
CA VAL A 164 5.34 -11.03 -30.31
C VAL A 164 4.17 -10.12 -30.64
N GLY A 165 3.32 -9.85 -29.66
CA GLY A 165 2.16 -8.97 -29.82
C GLY A 165 2.54 -7.49 -29.80
N VAL A 166 3.51 -7.11 -28.97
CA VAL A 166 3.97 -5.72 -28.83
C VAL A 166 5.42 -5.65 -28.35
N VAL A 167 6.11 -4.55 -28.64
CA VAL A 167 7.42 -4.23 -28.08
C VAL A 167 7.38 -2.79 -27.58
N GLY A 168 7.67 -2.59 -26.31
CA GLY A 168 7.60 -1.26 -25.67
C GLY A 168 8.89 -0.46 -25.84
N THR A 169 8.76 0.85 -26.00
CA THR A 169 9.93 1.72 -26.15
C THR A 169 10.74 1.85 -24.87
N GLY A 170 12.06 1.86 -24.98
CA GLY A 170 13.02 1.83 -23.88
C GLY A 170 13.21 0.45 -23.22
N THR A 171 12.51 -0.59 -23.69
CA THR A 171 12.64 -1.94 -23.11
C THR A 171 13.88 -2.66 -23.64
N PRO A 172 14.46 -3.61 -22.89
CA PRO A 172 15.55 -4.44 -23.39
C PRO A 172 15.21 -5.23 -24.67
N ALA A 173 13.95 -5.60 -24.87
CA ALA A 173 13.47 -6.21 -26.09
C ALA A 173 13.61 -5.30 -27.31
N GLU A 174 13.22 -4.03 -27.17
CA GLU A 174 13.40 -3.03 -28.23
C GLU A 174 14.89 -2.79 -28.52
N GLN A 175 15.71 -2.64 -27.46
CA GLN A 175 17.16 -2.45 -27.59
C GLN A 175 17.85 -3.64 -28.27
N ALA A 176 17.33 -4.85 -28.08
CA ALA A 176 17.79 -6.06 -28.75
C ALA A 176 17.27 -6.20 -30.20
N GLY A 177 16.39 -5.32 -30.65
CA GLY A 177 15.89 -5.26 -32.02
C GLY A 177 14.65 -6.12 -32.31
N LEU A 178 13.95 -6.61 -31.28
CA LEU A 178 12.66 -7.28 -31.45
C LEU A 178 11.59 -6.31 -31.93
N GLN A 179 10.62 -6.82 -32.69
CA GLN A 179 9.49 -6.06 -33.23
C GLN A 179 8.19 -6.85 -33.07
N ALA A 180 7.06 -6.14 -33.00
CA ALA A 180 5.75 -6.77 -33.07
C ALA A 180 5.62 -7.59 -34.37
N GLY A 181 5.06 -8.80 -34.26
CA GLY A 181 4.95 -9.75 -35.35
C GLY A 181 6.07 -10.78 -35.45
N ASP A 182 7.22 -10.57 -34.77
CA ASP A 182 8.29 -11.58 -34.69
C ASP A 182 7.78 -12.89 -34.08
N ILE A 183 8.23 -14.04 -34.58
CA ILE A 183 7.90 -15.35 -34.00
C ILE A 183 9.13 -15.89 -33.29
N ILE A 184 9.12 -15.87 -31.97
CA ILE A 184 10.19 -16.42 -31.12
C ILE A 184 10.12 -17.94 -31.18
N THR A 185 11.20 -18.56 -31.64
CA THR A 185 11.33 -20.02 -31.81
C THR A 185 12.13 -20.65 -30.69
N ALA A 186 13.12 -19.95 -30.15
CA ALA A 186 13.93 -20.40 -29.02
C ALA A 186 14.39 -19.23 -28.14
N ALA A 187 14.61 -19.49 -26.86
CA ALA A 187 15.10 -18.50 -25.90
C ALA A 187 16.03 -19.16 -24.87
N GLY A 188 16.97 -18.40 -24.30
CA GLY A 188 17.86 -18.95 -23.28
C GLY A 188 18.84 -17.95 -22.69
N ALA A 189 18.99 -17.97 -21.36
CA ALA A 189 20.04 -17.24 -20.64
C ALA A 189 21.42 -17.92 -20.65
N LYS A 190 21.44 -19.25 -20.83
CA LYS A 190 22.67 -20.06 -20.86
C LYS A 190 22.66 -21.02 -22.03
N GLU A 191 21.53 -21.71 -22.21
CA GLU A 191 21.30 -22.67 -23.27
C GLU A 191 19.99 -22.29 -23.97
N LEU A 192 20.02 -22.24 -25.30
CA LEU A 192 18.84 -21.98 -26.12
C LEU A 192 17.91 -23.19 -26.11
N GLN A 193 16.67 -22.97 -25.72
CA GLN A 193 15.64 -24.00 -25.70
C GLN A 193 14.49 -23.58 -26.62
N PRO A 194 13.93 -24.50 -27.43
CA PRO A 194 12.72 -24.24 -28.18
C PRO A 194 11.58 -23.80 -27.24
N VAL A 195 10.78 -22.84 -27.67
CA VAL A 195 9.64 -22.32 -26.92
C VAL A 195 8.36 -22.41 -27.74
N ALA A 196 7.34 -23.06 -27.20
CA ALA A 196 6.01 -23.14 -27.81
C ALA A 196 4.92 -22.53 -26.93
N THR A 197 5.17 -22.43 -25.61
CA THR A 197 4.24 -21.85 -24.64
C THR A 197 4.85 -20.69 -23.88
N THR A 198 4.01 -19.77 -23.40
CA THR A 198 4.43 -18.62 -22.59
C THR A 198 5.12 -19.05 -21.28
N THR A 199 4.70 -20.18 -20.71
CA THR A 199 5.33 -20.79 -19.52
C THR A 199 6.75 -21.30 -19.80
N GLU A 200 6.97 -21.97 -20.95
CA GLU A 200 8.30 -22.39 -21.38
C GLU A 200 9.21 -21.19 -21.62
N PHE A 201 8.70 -20.17 -22.31
CA PHE A 201 9.43 -18.92 -22.53
C PHE A 201 9.84 -18.25 -21.22
N ALA A 202 8.90 -18.05 -20.30
CA ALA A 202 9.16 -17.44 -18.99
C ALA A 202 10.23 -18.22 -18.19
N LYS A 203 10.28 -19.55 -18.33
CA LYS A 203 11.31 -20.40 -17.72
C LYS A 203 12.66 -20.25 -18.44
N ALA A 204 12.67 -20.18 -19.76
CA ALA A 204 13.88 -20.11 -20.59
C ALA A 204 14.63 -18.78 -20.43
N ILE A 205 13.91 -17.66 -20.28
CA ILE A 205 14.50 -16.33 -20.07
C ILE A 205 14.81 -16.01 -18.59
N ARG A 206 14.66 -16.99 -17.69
CA ARG A 206 14.81 -16.79 -16.25
C ARG A 206 16.28 -16.54 -15.86
N ALA A 207 16.68 -15.28 -15.89
CA ALA A 207 18.00 -14.79 -15.47
C ALA A 207 17.86 -13.57 -14.57
N LYS A 208 18.91 -13.14 -13.88
CA LYS A 208 18.89 -11.94 -13.03
C LYS A 208 18.97 -10.65 -13.86
N PRO A 209 18.56 -9.49 -13.31
CA PRO A 209 18.89 -8.20 -13.92
C PRO A 209 20.39 -8.09 -14.23
N ARG A 210 20.71 -7.43 -15.36
CA ARG A 210 22.06 -7.26 -15.96
C ARG A 210 22.66 -8.52 -16.57
N GLN A 211 21.98 -9.66 -16.53
CA GLN A 211 22.39 -10.85 -17.30
C GLN A 211 21.81 -10.78 -18.70
N GLU A 212 22.47 -11.44 -19.64
CA GLU A 212 22.04 -11.52 -21.03
C GLU A 212 21.14 -12.73 -21.26
N VAL A 213 20.17 -12.56 -22.16
CA VAL A 213 19.36 -13.63 -22.72
C VAL A 213 19.47 -13.58 -24.23
N THR A 214 19.62 -14.74 -24.85
CA THR A 214 19.62 -14.89 -26.31
C THR A 214 18.25 -15.38 -26.77
N LEU A 215 17.75 -14.80 -27.85
CA LEU A 215 16.47 -15.09 -28.46
C LEU A 215 16.69 -15.43 -29.94
N GLU A 216 16.13 -16.53 -30.39
CA GLU A 216 15.99 -16.83 -31.81
C GLU A 216 14.54 -16.58 -32.23
N PHE A 217 14.38 -15.86 -33.34
CA PHE A 217 13.07 -15.52 -33.85
C PHE A 217 13.07 -15.47 -35.38
N THR A 218 11.88 -15.58 -35.96
CA THR A 218 11.68 -15.47 -37.40
C THR A 218 10.99 -14.14 -37.71
N ARG A 219 11.56 -13.39 -38.67
CA ARG A 219 10.94 -12.19 -39.25
C ARG A 219 10.90 -12.35 -40.76
N ASP A 220 9.73 -12.20 -41.38
CA ASP A 220 9.54 -12.37 -42.83
C ASP A 220 10.06 -13.71 -43.37
N GLY A 221 9.96 -14.78 -42.56
CA GLY A 221 10.46 -16.11 -42.90
C GLY A 221 11.97 -16.31 -42.74
N GLN A 222 12.73 -15.28 -42.33
CA GLN A 222 14.16 -15.37 -42.07
C GLN A 222 14.43 -15.54 -40.57
N GLN A 223 15.26 -16.52 -40.22
CA GLN A 223 15.72 -16.72 -38.85
C GLN A 223 16.75 -15.65 -38.47
N LYS A 224 16.56 -15.05 -37.29
CA LYS A 224 17.39 -14.01 -36.70
C LYS A 224 17.67 -14.36 -35.25
N THR A 225 18.74 -13.76 -34.73
CA THR A 225 19.14 -13.91 -33.33
C THR A 225 19.33 -12.53 -32.72
N ALA A 226 18.86 -12.35 -31.50
CA ALA A 226 19.05 -11.14 -30.71
C ALA A 226 19.54 -11.51 -29.31
N THR A 227 20.42 -10.67 -28.76
CA THR A 227 20.89 -10.77 -27.38
C THR A 227 20.40 -9.54 -26.63
N ALA A 228 19.65 -9.76 -25.55
CA ALA A 228 19.09 -8.70 -24.72
C ALA A 228 19.72 -8.73 -23.33
N THR A 229 20.21 -7.60 -22.85
CA THR A 229 20.64 -7.45 -21.45
C THR A 229 19.42 -7.12 -20.59
N LEU A 230 19.04 -8.01 -19.68
CA LEU A 230 17.85 -7.81 -18.86
C LEU A 230 18.00 -6.60 -17.94
N ALA A 231 16.95 -5.80 -17.84
CA ALA A 231 16.88 -4.67 -16.90
C ALA A 231 16.27 -5.10 -15.55
N ARG A 232 16.15 -4.16 -14.61
CA ARG A 232 15.27 -4.33 -13.44
C ARG A 232 13.85 -3.99 -13.87
N ALA A 233 12.86 -4.70 -13.34
CA ALA A 233 11.48 -4.48 -13.74
C ALA A 233 10.98 -3.08 -13.29
N PRO A 234 10.40 -2.28 -14.20
CA PRO A 234 9.71 -1.06 -13.82
C PRO A 234 8.48 -1.41 -12.96
N LEU A 235 7.99 -0.44 -12.20
CA LEU A 235 6.73 -0.63 -11.48
C LEU A 235 5.56 -0.63 -12.47
N ASN A 236 4.72 -1.66 -12.38
CA ASN A 236 3.44 -1.72 -13.08
C ASN A 236 2.33 -1.11 -12.22
N VAL A 237 1.82 0.08 -12.55
CA VAL A 237 0.69 0.70 -11.83
C VAL A 237 -0.65 0.10 -12.24
N ILE A 238 -0.76 -0.35 -13.49
CA ILE A 238 -1.84 -1.18 -14.01
C ILE A 238 -1.19 -2.45 -14.59
N ARG A 239 -1.73 -3.62 -14.28
CA ARG A 239 -1.30 -4.91 -14.82
C ARG A 239 -2.43 -5.93 -14.84
N PRO A 240 -2.30 -7.03 -15.61
CA PRO A 240 -3.19 -8.17 -15.51
C PRO A 240 -3.37 -8.65 -14.06
N GLU A 241 -4.60 -8.92 -13.65
CA GLU A 241 -4.86 -9.27 -12.23
C GLU A 241 -4.31 -10.65 -11.84
N SER A 242 -4.13 -11.57 -12.79
CA SER A 242 -3.46 -12.85 -12.54
C SER A 242 -2.05 -12.67 -11.98
N GLU A 243 -1.32 -11.63 -12.39
CA GLU A 243 -0.01 -11.30 -11.83
C GLU A 243 -0.09 -10.88 -10.36
N ASN A 244 -1.15 -10.17 -9.96
CA ASN A 244 -1.40 -9.87 -8.54
C ASN A 244 -1.86 -11.11 -7.77
N ALA A 245 -2.71 -11.94 -8.37
CA ALA A 245 -3.21 -13.18 -7.78
C ALA A 245 -2.05 -14.14 -7.45
N ALA A 246 -1.12 -14.32 -8.39
CA ALA A 246 0.05 -15.18 -8.24
C ALA A 246 0.97 -14.80 -7.05
N LEU A 247 0.78 -13.62 -6.44
CA LEU A 247 1.54 -13.20 -5.27
C LEU A 247 1.09 -13.88 -3.98
N TRP A 248 -0.17 -14.33 -3.90
CA TRP A 248 -0.80 -14.82 -2.67
C TRP A 248 -1.58 -16.13 -2.86
N MET A 249 -1.66 -16.65 -4.09
CA MET A 249 -2.16 -17.99 -4.41
C MET A 249 -1.22 -18.70 -5.39
N ASP A 250 -1.18 -20.03 -5.34
CA ASP A 250 -0.26 -20.83 -6.17
C ASP A 250 -0.55 -20.73 -7.68
N ALA A 251 -1.84 -20.71 -8.05
CA ALA A 251 -2.28 -20.46 -9.42
C ALA A 251 -3.69 -19.87 -9.44
N PRO A 252 -3.95 -18.81 -10.23
CA PRO A 252 -5.32 -18.36 -10.48
C PRO A 252 -6.10 -19.44 -11.25
N PRO A 253 -7.42 -19.58 -11.03
CA PRO A 253 -8.26 -20.48 -11.81
C PRO A 253 -8.19 -20.14 -13.32
N PRO A 254 -8.37 -21.13 -14.22
CA PRO A 254 -8.19 -20.96 -15.67
C PRO A 254 -9.02 -19.84 -16.33
N ALA A 255 -10.13 -19.41 -15.70
CA ALA A 255 -11.02 -18.36 -16.18
C ALA A 255 -11.03 -17.15 -15.23
N TYR A 256 -9.86 -16.78 -14.69
CA TYR A 256 -9.76 -15.59 -13.86
C TYR A 256 -10.03 -14.33 -14.71
N PRO A 257 -10.99 -13.46 -14.34
CA PRO A 257 -11.31 -12.28 -15.14
C PRO A 257 -10.16 -11.28 -15.16
N GLU A 258 -9.77 -10.85 -16.36
CA GLU A 258 -8.70 -9.87 -16.58
C GLU A 258 -9.11 -8.76 -17.56
N PRO A 259 -10.27 -8.11 -17.36
CA PRO A 259 -10.70 -7.05 -18.26
C PRO A 259 -9.63 -5.94 -18.32
N PRO A 260 -9.37 -5.35 -19.50
CA PRO A 260 -8.59 -4.13 -19.59
C PRO A 260 -9.16 -3.00 -18.73
N SER A 261 -8.34 -2.01 -18.41
CA SER A 261 -8.80 -0.79 -17.73
C SER A 261 -9.48 0.17 -18.71
N PHE A 262 -10.36 1.03 -18.19
CA PHE A 262 -11.05 2.09 -18.93
C PHE A 262 -12.06 1.63 -19.99
N LEU A 263 -12.68 0.47 -19.82
CA LEU A 263 -13.71 -0.02 -20.74
C LEU A 263 -14.95 0.87 -20.72
N VAL A 264 -15.55 1.09 -21.89
CA VAL A 264 -16.79 1.88 -22.06
C VAL A 264 -17.92 1.01 -22.58
N THR A 265 -19.15 1.32 -22.20
CA THR A 265 -20.36 0.79 -22.81
C THR A 265 -21.50 1.81 -22.79
N LEU A 266 -22.63 1.53 -23.42
CA LEU A 266 -23.82 2.38 -23.37
C LEU A 266 -24.64 2.09 -22.11
N ALA A 267 -24.87 3.10 -21.28
CA ALA A 267 -25.79 3.04 -20.15
C ALA A 267 -27.25 3.18 -20.60
N GLN A 268 -27.47 4.03 -21.60
CA GLN A 268 -28.76 4.29 -22.22
C GLN A 268 -28.59 4.64 -23.69
N GLU A 269 -29.51 4.14 -24.52
CA GLU A 269 -29.67 4.56 -25.92
C GLU A 269 -31.17 4.62 -26.25
N GLY A 270 -31.66 5.81 -26.60
CA GLY A 270 -33.09 6.05 -26.80
C GLY A 270 -33.89 5.71 -25.53
N ASN A 271 -34.75 4.69 -25.65
CA ASN A 271 -35.60 4.19 -24.55
C ASN A 271 -35.01 2.96 -23.84
N GLU A 272 -33.94 2.36 -24.38
CA GLU A 272 -33.28 1.22 -23.77
C GLU A 272 -32.27 1.69 -22.74
N ASN A 273 -32.30 1.14 -21.53
CA ASN A 273 -31.28 1.41 -20.52
C ASN A 273 -30.87 0.12 -19.78
N LEU A 274 -29.62 0.05 -19.36
CA LEU A 274 -29.02 -1.16 -18.77
C LEU A 274 -29.78 -1.66 -17.55
N GLN A 275 -30.23 -0.75 -16.68
CA GLN A 275 -30.96 -1.10 -15.46
C GLN A 275 -32.33 -1.72 -15.78
N GLY A 276 -33.02 -1.20 -16.79
CA GLY A 276 -34.29 -1.72 -17.27
C GLY A 276 -34.14 -3.10 -17.87
N VAL A 277 -33.10 -3.32 -18.69
CA VAL A 277 -32.77 -4.64 -19.25
C VAL A 277 -32.49 -5.65 -18.13
N GLN A 278 -31.67 -5.26 -17.14
CA GLN A 278 -31.43 -6.09 -15.96
C GLN A 278 -32.73 -6.45 -15.25
N GLN A 279 -33.62 -5.48 -15.02
CA GLN A 279 -34.86 -5.70 -14.29
C GLN A 279 -35.81 -6.62 -15.04
N GLN A 280 -35.89 -6.50 -16.37
CA GLN A 280 -36.65 -7.40 -17.22
C GLN A 280 -36.11 -8.83 -17.16
N GLN A 281 -34.78 -9.02 -17.23
CA GLN A 281 -34.16 -10.35 -17.10
C GLN A 281 -34.44 -10.98 -15.74
N LEU A 282 -34.37 -10.20 -14.65
CA LEU A 282 -34.72 -10.68 -13.31
C LEU A 282 -36.19 -11.11 -13.21
N GLN A 283 -37.11 -10.32 -13.79
CA GLN A 283 -38.53 -10.65 -13.82
C GLN A 283 -38.81 -11.92 -14.63
N GLN A 284 -38.13 -12.09 -15.77
CA GLN A 284 -38.26 -13.29 -16.61
C GLN A 284 -37.72 -14.54 -15.90
N ALA A 285 -36.54 -14.45 -15.29
CA ALA A 285 -35.97 -15.55 -14.51
C ALA A 285 -36.88 -15.93 -13.33
N ALA A 286 -37.41 -14.94 -12.61
CA ALA A 286 -38.38 -15.18 -11.54
C ALA A 286 -39.65 -15.86 -12.05
N ALA A 287 -40.19 -15.43 -13.21
CA ALA A 287 -41.36 -16.04 -13.83
C ALA A 287 -41.12 -17.50 -14.28
N GLN A 288 -39.88 -17.85 -14.63
CA GLN A 288 -39.48 -19.19 -15.05
C GLN A 288 -38.96 -20.07 -13.90
N GLY A 289 -38.91 -19.56 -12.66
CA GLY A 289 -38.35 -20.27 -11.52
C GLY A 289 -36.83 -20.50 -11.63
N LEU A 290 -36.14 -19.71 -12.46
CA LEU A 290 -34.70 -19.77 -12.66
C LEU A 290 -33.97 -18.90 -11.63
N PRO A 291 -32.69 -19.22 -11.30
CA PRO A 291 -31.86 -18.34 -10.49
C PRO A 291 -31.73 -16.96 -11.14
N ALA A 292 -31.56 -15.93 -10.30
CA ALA A 292 -31.37 -14.56 -10.77
C ALA A 292 -30.15 -14.50 -11.73
N PRO A 293 -30.32 -14.00 -12.97
CA PRO A 293 -29.22 -13.90 -13.91
C PRO A 293 -28.20 -12.88 -13.42
N ALA A 294 -26.95 -13.06 -13.85
CA ALA A 294 -25.93 -12.05 -13.67
C ALA A 294 -26.36 -10.75 -14.37
N PRO A 295 -25.97 -9.57 -13.85
CA PRO A 295 -26.27 -8.32 -14.51
C PRO A 295 -25.74 -8.26 -15.93
N PRO A 296 -26.55 -7.74 -16.88
CA PRO A 296 -26.07 -7.50 -18.23
C PRO A 296 -24.91 -6.52 -18.15
N ALA A 297 -23.76 -6.93 -18.68
CA ALA A 297 -22.59 -6.06 -18.75
C ALA A 297 -22.79 -4.91 -19.74
N GLU A 298 -23.63 -5.13 -20.76
CA GLU A 298 -23.90 -4.21 -21.88
C GLU A 298 -25.35 -4.35 -22.37
N LEU A 299 -25.80 -3.34 -23.14
CA LEU A 299 -27.06 -3.44 -23.87
C LEU A 299 -26.92 -4.48 -24.99
N PRO A 300 -28.00 -5.21 -25.35
CA PRO A 300 -27.95 -6.18 -26.44
C PRO A 300 -27.43 -5.56 -27.75
N GLY A 301 -26.47 -6.23 -28.40
CA GLY A 301 -25.89 -5.82 -29.68
C GLY A 301 -24.91 -4.63 -29.63
N VAL A 302 -24.47 -4.19 -28.44
CA VAL A 302 -23.50 -3.08 -28.29
C VAL A 302 -22.04 -3.54 -28.40
N ASP A 303 -21.67 -4.68 -27.79
CA ASP A 303 -20.33 -5.30 -27.84
C ASP A 303 -19.15 -4.29 -27.81
N LEU A 304 -19.20 -3.36 -26.86
CA LEU A 304 -18.17 -2.32 -26.70
C LEU A 304 -17.05 -2.77 -25.76
N ARG A 305 -17.33 -3.61 -24.77
CA ARG A 305 -16.35 -4.10 -23.77
C ARG A 305 -15.52 -5.29 -24.25
N SER A 306 -16.14 -6.23 -24.96
CA SER A 306 -15.49 -7.47 -25.43
C SER A 306 -15.04 -7.43 -26.88
N GLY A 307 -15.67 -6.61 -27.71
CA GLY A 307 -15.36 -6.49 -29.13
C GLY A 307 -14.03 -5.80 -29.41
N ASN A 308 -13.43 -6.12 -30.56
CA ASN A 308 -12.23 -5.45 -31.06
C ASN A 308 -12.58 -4.17 -31.82
N TRP A 309 -11.95 -3.07 -31.44
CA TRP A 309 -12.15 -1.74 -32.02
C TRP A 309 -11.16 -1.50 -33.16
N ARG A 310 -11.55 -0.64 -34.10
CA ARG A 310 -10.66 -0.23 -35.19
C ARG A 310 -9.70 0.84 -34.67
N VAL A 311 -8.40 0.63 -34.85
CA VAL A 311 -7.40 1.67 -34.60
C VAL A 311 -7.49 2.67 -35.76
N VAL A 312 -7.86 3.92 -35.47
CA VAL A 312 -8.02 4.98 -36.48
C VAL A 312 -6.87 5.98 -36.49
N GLU A 313 -6.08 6.00 -35.42
CA GLU A 313 -4.89 6.84 -35.30
C GLU A 313 -3.88 6.18 -34.37
N GLN A 314 -2.61 6.25 -34.76
CA GLN A 314 -1.47 5.92 -33.93
C GLN A 314 -0.34 6.88 -34.27
N THR A 315 0.04 7.68 -33.29
CA THR A 315 1.15 8.65 -33.35
C THR A 315 2.04 8.42 -32.13
N ASP A 316 3.16 9.12 -32.03
CA ASP A 316 4.07 9.00 -30.87
C ASP A 316 3.41 9.47 -29.56
N GLU A 317 2.41 10.36 -29.65
CA GLU A 317 1.73 10.97 -28.49
C GLU A 317 0.33 10.42 -28.23
N ALA A 318 -0.34 9.84 -29.23
CA ALA A 318 -1.76 9.51 -29.15
C ALA A 318 -2.15 8.25 -29.93
N VAL A 319 -3.15 7.54 -29.41
CA VAL A 319 -3.82 6.43 -30.07
C VAL A 319 -5.33 6.62 -29.99
N SER A 320 -6.02 6.42 -31.12
CA SER A 320 -7.47 6.57 -31.21
C SER A 320 -8.11 5.28 -31.71
N PHE A 321 -9.19 4.87 -31.05
CA PHE A 321 -9.97 3.69 -31.37
C PHE A 321 -11.41 4.10 -31.72
N GLU A 322 -11.98 3.48 -32.74
CA GLU A 322 -13.36 3.71 -33.19
C GLU A 322 -14.12 2.38 -33.25
N ARG A 323 -15.34 2.37 -32.72
CA ARG A 323 -16.32 1.29 -32.93
C ARG A 323 -17.61 1.90 -33.47
N ARG A 324 -18.05 1.39 -34.63
CA ARG A 324 -19.34 1.76 -35.21
C ARG A 324 -20.41 0.79 -34.72
N LEU A 325 -21.59 1.30 -34.45
CA LEU A 325 -22.79 0.54 -34.08
C LEU A 325 -23.86 0.80 -35.15
N PRO A 326 -23.77 0.15 -36.34
CA PRO A 326 -24.60 0.50 -37.50
C PRO A 326 -26.10 0.38 -37.22
N GLN A 327 -26.51 -0.67 -36.50
CA GLN A 327 -27.91 -0.91 -36.12
C GLN A 327 -28.47 0.18 -35.20
N ARG A 328 -27.60 0.93 -34.51
CA ARG A 328 -27.95 2.01 -33.59
C ARG A 328 -27.66 3.41 -34.16
N GLY A 329 -26.99 3.51 -35.31
CA GLY A 329 -26.59 4.79 -35.90
C GLY A 329 -25.65 5.61 -35.01
N LEU A 330 -24.75 4.94 -34.29
CA LEU A 330 -23.78 5.58 -33.39
C LEU A 330 -22.35 5.20 -33.76
N ILE A 331 -21.43 6.14 -33.57
CA ILE A 331 -20.00 5.87 -33.52
C ILE A 331 -19.50 6.20 -32.13
N VAL A 332 -18.80 5.26 -31.50
CA VAL A 332 -18.09 5.49 -30.25
C VAL A 332 -16.60 5.59 -30.55
N THR A 333 -15.97 6.66 -30.07
CA THR A 333 -14.54 6.90 -30.22
C THR A 333 -13.90 7.04 -28.85
N LYS A 334 -12.73 6.43 -28.68
CA LYS A 334 -11.86 6.65 -27.53
C LYS A 334 -10.50 7.12 -28.02
N ARG A 335 -10.06 8.28 -27.56
CA ARG A 335 -8.73 8.82 -27.84
C ARG A 335 -7.92 8.88 -26.56
N TYR A 336 -6.74 8.29 -26.60
CA TYR A 336 -5.75 8.39 -25.54
C TYR A 336 -4.61 9.27 -26.00
N ARG A 337 -4.20 10.24 -25.18
CA ARG A 337 -3.03 11.08 -25.44
C ARG A 337 -2.13 11.11 -24.22
N LEU A 338 -0.86 10.79 -24.40
CA LEU A 338 0.12 10.83 -23.33
C LEU A 338 0.59 12.28 -23.11
N ALA A 339 0.74 12.67 -21.85
CA ALA A 339 1.27 13.99 -21.52
C ALA A 339 2.76 13.93 -21.23
N GLU A 340 3.52 14.85 -21.83
CA GLU A 340 4.94 15.01 -21.52
C GLU A 340 5.13 15.74 -20.19
N LYS A 341 4.47 16.90 -20.03
CA LYS A 341 4.64 17.80 -18.89
C LYS A 341 3.33 18.01 -18.16
N LEU A 342 3.42 18.34 -16.87
CA LEU A 342 2.26 18.83 -16.14
C LEU A 342 1.77 20.14 -16.78
N ALA A 343 0.46 20.25 -17.01
CA ALA A 343 -0.13 21.54 -17.28
C ALA A 343 0.18 22.45 -16.07
N ALA A 344 0.69 23.66 -16.30
CA ALA A 344 1.13 24.58 -15.25
C ALA A 344 -0.06 25.03 -14.38
N ALA A 345 -0.48 24.19 -13.44
CA ALA A 345 -1.60 24.42 -12.54
C ALA A 345 -1.10 24.95 -11.18
N GLY A 346 -0.38 26.07 -11.23
CA GLY A 346 -0.16 26.94 -10.07
C GLY A 346 1.27 27.04 -9.54
N GLU A 347 1.50 28.11 -8.77
CA GLU A 347 2.74 28.37 -8.03
C GLU A 347 2.98 27.27 -6.97
N GLY A 348 3.72 26.24 -7.34
CA GLY A 348 4.23 25.20 -6.47
C GLY A 348 5.75 25.03 -6.63
N PRO A 349 6.44 24.36 -5.70
CA PRO A 349 7.90 24.19 -5.74
C PRO A 349 8.39 23.16 -6.78
N ILE A 350 7.50 22.51 -7.53
CA ILE A 350 7.86 21.55 -8.55
C ILE A 350 8.16 22.28 -9.86
N ASP A 351 9.25 21.85 -10.49
CA ASP A 351 9.65 22.27 -11.83
C ASP A 351 8.48 22.09 -12.83
N PRO A 352 8.01 23.16 -13.52
CA PRO A 352 6.99 23.03 -14.57
C PRO A 352 7.46 22.14 -15.74
N ASP A 353 8.77 21.87 -15.85
CA ASP A 353 9.32 20.90 -16.79
C ASP A 353 9.34 19.46 -16.23
N ALA A 354 8.81 19.21 -15.03
CA ALA A 354 8.67 17.88 -14.47
C ALA A 354 7.74 17.02 -15.34
N PRO A 355 8.17 15.81 -15.71
CA PRO A 355 7.34 14.95 -16.54
C PRO A 355 6.04 14.49 -15.86
N ALA A 356 4.96 14.40 -16.64
CA ALA A 356 3.63 14.08 -16.14
C ALA A 356 3.44 12.59 -15.81
N TYR A 357 2.59 12.31 -14.81
CA TYR A 357 2.10 10.99 -14.47
C TYR A 357 0.64 10.81 -14.89
N HIS A 358 0.25 11.34 -16.05
CA HIS A 358 -1.12 11.18 -16.56
C HIS A 358 -1.17 10.93 -18.07
N LEU A 359 -2.31 10.39 -18.50
CA LEU A 359 -2.74 10.37 -19.89
C LEU A 359 -4.14 10.99 -19.98
N MET A 360 -4.45 11.62 -21.09
CA MET A 360 -5.79 12.14 -21.39
C MET A 360 -6.61 11.04 -22.07
N LEU A 361 -7.82 10.82 -21.58
CA LEU A 361 -8.82 9.93 -22.15
C LEU A 361 -10.02 10.76 -22.59
N GLU A 362 -10.27 10.80 -23.89
CA GLU A 362 -11.49 11.34 -24.48
C GLU A 362 -12.45 10.19 -24.80
N VAL A 363 -13.71 10.32 -24.40
CA VAL A 363 -14.80 9.44 -24.79
C VAL A 363 -15.80 10.26 -25.60
N SER A 364 -16.07 9.85 -26.84
CA SER A 364 -16.96 10.55 -27.75
C SER A 364 -18.03 9.62 -28.31
N LEU A 365 -19.31 10.03 -28.19
CA LEU A 365 -20.46 9.34 -28.77
C LEU A 365 -21.04 10.23 -29.87
N ARG A 366 -20.84 9.84 -31.12
CA ARG A 366 -21.33 10.56 -32.29
C ARG A 366 -22.62 9.95 -32.82
N ASN A 367 -23.63 10.78 -33.03
CA ASN A 367 -24.89 10.39 -33.66
C ASN A 367 -24.75 10.47 -35.19
N GLU A 368 -24.76 9.33 -35.85
CA GLU A 368 -24.77 9.23 -37.33
C GLU A 368 -26.17 9.06 -37.91
N GLY A 369 -27.20 8.97 -37.06
CA GLY A 369 -28.58 8.97 -37.51
C GLY A 369 -29.09 10.38 -37.89
N ASP A 370 -30.27 10.41 -38.50
CA ASP A 370 -30.93 11.64 -38.95
C ASP A 370 -31.74 12.35 -37.86
N GLU A 371 -31.98 11.68 -36.72
CA GLU A 371 -32.82 12.18 -35.61
C GLU A 371 -32.01 12.37 -34.31
N PRO A 372 -32.39 13.29 -33.41
CA PRO A 372 -31.78 13.41 -32.09
C PRO A 372 -31.91 12.13 -31.27
N ARG A 373 -30.86 11.78 -30.51
CA ARG A 373 -30.82 10.56 -29.69
C ARG A 373 -30.44 10.86 -28.25
N ASN A 374 -31.15 10.25 -27.31
CA ASN A 374 -30.77 10.26 -25.91
C ASN A 374 -29.73 9.18 -25.66
N VAL A 375 -28.56 9.57 -25.16
CA VAL A 375 -27.46 8.63 -24.89
C VAL A 375 -26.87 8.88 -23.51
N ALA A 376 -26.44 7.81 -22.87
CA ALA A 376 -25.56 7.83 -21.72
C ALA A 376 -24.58 6.67 -21.82
N TYR A 377 -23.40 6.80 -21.22
CA TYR A 377 -22.39 5.75 -21.21
C TYR A 377 -22.00 5.35 -19.79
N GLN A 378 -21.48 4.13 -19.65
CA GLN A 378 -20.72 3.72 -18.47
C GLN A 378 -19.24 3.61 -18.84
N LEU A 379 -18.38 4.16 -18.00
CA LEU A 379 -16.93 4.05 -18.10
C LEU A 379 -16.42 3.36 -16.84
N ASP A 380 -15.60 2.32 -16.98
CA ASP A 380 -14.90 1.71 -15.86
C ASP A 380 -13.56 2.41 -15.63
N GLY A 381 -13.03 2.35 -14.41
CA GLY A 381 -11.74 2.93 -14.05
C GLY A 381 -10.58 1.97 -14.29
N ALA A 382 -9.50 2.23 -13.55
CA ALA A 382 -8.35 1.34 -13.52
C ALA A 382 -8.60 0.11 -12.65
N ASN A 383 -8.10 -1.03 -13.09
CA ASN A 383 -8.07 -2.28 -12.34
C ASN A 383 -6.64 -2.85 -12.31
N GLY A 384 -6.42 -3.95 -11.58
CA GLY A 384 -5.12 -4.61 -11.63
C GLY A 384 -4.01 -3.87 -10.88
N MET A 385 -4.36 -2.86 -10.07
CA MET A 385 -3.40 -2.08 -9.29
C MET A 385 -2.59 -2.96 -8.32
N PRO A 386 -1.31 -2.64 -8.04
CA PRO A 386 -0.45 -3.47 -7.20
C PRO A 386 -1.01 -3.76 -5.81
N VAL A 387 -1.04 -5.04 -5.43
CA VAL A 387 -1.33 -5.51 -4.06
C VAL A 387 -0.05 -5.65 -3.22
N GLU A 388 0.82 -4.64 -3.33
CA GLU A 388 2.11 -4.61 -2.64
C GLU A 388 1.98 -4.87 -1.13
N GLY A 389 2.88 -5.70 -0.63
CA GLY A 389 2.89 -6.10 0.77
C GLY A 389 1.69 -6.94 1.19
N TRP A 390 1.09 -7.72 0.28
CA TRP A 390 -0.08 -8.57 0.51
C TRP A 390 -0.16 -9.25 1.91
N TRP A 391 0.97 -9.73 2.45
CA TRP A 391 1.07 -10.42 3.75
C TRP A 391 1.25 -9.52 5.00
N TYR A 392 1.63 -8.24 4.86
CA TYR A 392 1.88 -7.30 5.98
C TYR A 392 1.15 -5.96 5.87
N ALA A 393 0.88 -5.50 4.65
CA ALA A 393 0.25 -4.24 4.37
C ALA A 393 -1.23 -4.27 4.77
N THR A 394 -1.67 -3.16 5.36
CA THR A 394 -3.06 -2.89 5.67
C THR A 394 -3.28 -1.41 5.44
N LYS A 395 -3.99 -1.10 4.36
CA LYS A 395 -4.50 0.24 4.16
C LYS A 395 -5.67 0.45 5.11
N VAL A 396 -5.61 1.53 5.88
CA VAL A 396 -6.72 1.93 6.75
C VAL A 396 -7.39 3.13 6.12
N SER A 397 -8.62 2.90 5.68
CA SER A 397 -9.41 3.93 5.02
C SER A 397 -9.96 4.94 6.03
N ARG A 398 -10.44 6.08 5.53
CA ARG A 398 -11.23 7.04 6.34
C ARG A 398 -12.49 6.38 6.93
N ALA A 399 -13.04 5.38 6.24
CA ALA A 399 -14.18 4.58 6.67
C ALA A 399 -13.83 3.46 7.67
N GLY A 400 -12.56 3.31 8.07
CA GLY A 400 -12.12 2.31 9.05
C GLY A 400 -11.99 0.88 8.51
N GLY A 401 -12.15 0.70 7.19
CA GLY A 401 -11.95 -0.59 6.51
C GLY A 401 -10.47 -0.97 6.39
N VAL A 402 -10.22 -2.27 6.27
CA VAL A 402 -8.89 -2.87 6.03
C VAL A 402 -8.90 -3.50 4.64
N SER A 403 -8.14 -2.93 3.71
CA SER A 403 -7.97 -3.44 2.34
C SER A 403 -6.55 -3.18 1.83
N LEU A 404 -6.23 -3.65 0.62
CA LEU A 404 -5.02 -3.22 -0.12
C LEU A 404 -5.35 -2.21 -1.22
N ARG A 405 -6.58 -2.29 -1.74
CA ARG A 405 -7.15 -1.39 -2.74
C ARG A 405 -8.49 -0.86 -2.24
N GLU A 406 -8.87 0.30 -2.72
CA GLU A 406 -10.17 0.91 -2.46
C GLU A 406 -10.54 1.81 -3.63
N VAL A 407 -11.82 2.11 -3.77
CA VAL A 407 -12.29 3.13 -4.70
C VAL A 407 -12.47 4.42 -3.92
N ALA A 408 -11.72 5.46 -4.29
CA ALA A 408 -11.78 6.78 -3.67
C ALA A 408 -12.54 7.75 -4.60
N ILE A 409 -13.45 8.52 -4.04
CA ILE A 409 -14.38 9.38 -4.78
C ILE A 409 -14.42 10.76 -4.12
N ARG A 410 -14.38 11.81 -4.91
CA ARG A 410 -14.49 13.19 -4.45
C ARG A 410 -15.44 13.99 -5.32
N HIS A 411 -16.59 14.36 -4.75
CA HIS A 411 -17.51 15.35 -5.32
C HIS A 411 -17.19 16.73 -4.78
N PHE A 412 -17.37 17.81 -5.55
CA PHE A 412 -17.11 19.18 -5.08
C PHE A 412 -17.98 19.58 -3.88
N GLN A 413 -19.20 19.07 -3.81
CA GLN A 413 -20.15 19.38 -2.75
C GLN A 413 -19.89 18.60 -1.44
N ALA A 414 -19.07 17.54 -1.49
CA ALA A 414 -18.73 16.74 -0.31
C ALA A 414 -17.75 17.50 0.61
N LYS A 415 -17.71 17.13 1.90
CA LYS A 415 -16.77 17.75 2.86
C LYS A 415 -15.37 17.16 2.82
N ALA A 416 -15.24 15.93 2.35
CA ALA A 416 -14.00 15.16 2.27
C ALA A 416 -14.19 14.04 1.23
N PRO A 417 -13.10 13.42 0.76
CA PRO A 417 -13.21 12.26 -0.11
C PRO A 417 -13.85 11.08 0.60
N GLU A 418 -14.73 10.40 -0.13
CA GLU A 418 -15.42 9.18 0.24
C GLU A 418 -14.63 7.98 -0.28
N VAL A 419 -14.70 6.87 0.44
CA VAL A 419 -13.85 5.70 0.16
C VAL A 419 -14.66 4.42 0.33
N LEU A 420 -14.62 3.58 -0.68
CA LEU A 420 -15.24 2.26 -0.74
C LEU A 420 -14.15 1.18 -0.66
N PRO A 421 -13.94 0.53 0.50
CA PRO A 421 -12.91 -0.51 0.66
C PRO A 421 -13.20 -1.73 -0.23
N SER A 422 -12.16 -2.39 -0.75
CA SER A 422 -12.33 -3.57 -1.60
C SER A 422 -13.14 -4.68 -0.92
N ALA A 423 -12.98 -4.86 0.40
CA ALA A 423 -13.72 -5.85 1.16
C ALA A 423 -15.23 -5.58 1.19
N THR A 424 -15.64 -4.30 1.28
CA THR A 424 -17.05 -3.88 1.27
C THR A 424 -17.66 -4.02 -0.12
N ILE A 425 -16.91 -3.66 -1.15
CA ILE A 425 -17.33 -3.88 -2.55
C ILE A 425 -17.49 -5.39 -2.81
N ALA A 426 -16.55 -6.20 -2.33
CA ALA A 426 -16.55 -7.64 -2.56
C ALA A 426 -17.69 -8.39 -1.87
N THR A 427 -18.19 -7.88 -0.73
CA THR A 427 -19.39 -8.46 -0.07
C THR A 427 -20.68 -8.05 -0.78
N GLY A 428 -20.67 -6.95 -1.53
CA GLY A 428 -21.84 -6.33 -2.16
C GLY A 428 -22.52 -5.31 -1.25
N ASP A 429 -21.86 -4.85 -0.19
CA ASP A 429 -22.39 -3.87 0.77
C ASP A 429 -22.03 -2.42 0.40
N ALA A 430 -21.36 -2.22 -0.74
CA ALA A 430 -20.98 -0.90 -1.23
C ALA A 430 -22.15 -0.30 -2.02
N GLU A 431 -22.68 0.83 -1.53
CA GLU A 431 -23.73 1.58 -2.21
C GLU A 431 -23.14 2.53 -3.27
N PRO A 432 -23.80 2.72 -4.42
CA PRO A 432 -23.47 3.76 -5.38
C PRO A 432 -23.56 5.16 -4.76
N LEU A 433 -22.69 6.08 -5.19
CA LEU A 433 -22.77 7.49 -4.84
C LEU A 433 -23.45 8.24 -5.98
N GLU A 434 -24.66 8.72 -5.72
CA GLU A 434 -25.49 9.44 -6.69
C GLU A 434 -25.44 10.95 -6.48
N GLY A 435 -25.44 11.69 -7.58
CA GLY A 435 -25.58 13.14 -7.61
C GLY A 435 -24.33 13.93 -7.21
N GLY A 436 -24.34 15.21 -7.61
CA GLY A 436 -23.23 16.13 -7.37
C GLY A 436 -22.19 16.13 -8.49
N SER A 437 -21.40 17.19 -8.51
CA SER A 437 -20.36 17.36 -9.51
C SER A 437 -19.09 16.65 -9.05
N LEU A 438 -18.63 15.68 -9.84
CA LEU A 438 -17.41 14.94 -9.55
C LEU A 438 -16.17 15.81 -9.76
N ALA A 439 -15.27 15.83 -8.77
CA ALA A 439 -13.93 16.39 -8.90
C ALA A 439 -12.94 15.32 -9.40
N TRP A 440 -12.94 14.14 -8.78
CA TRP A 440 -12.18 12.98 -9.23
C TRP A 440 -12.70 11.69 -8.60
N ALA A 441 -12.45 10.55 -9.25
CA ALA A 441 -12.57 9.24 -8.61
C ALA A 441 -11.61 8.23 -9.23
N GLY A 442 -11.30 7.16 -8.50
CA GLY A 442 -10.56 6.04 -9.06
C GLY A 442 -10.11 5.04 -8.01
N THR A 443 -9.20 4.17 -8.43
CA THR A 443 -8.67 3.08 -7.60
C THR A 443 -7.42 3.58 -6.87
N ASP A 444 -7.40 3.42 -5.55
CA ASP A 444 -6.30 3.88 -4.70
C ASP A 444 -5.67 2.69 -3.95
N ALA A 445 -4.39 2.42 -4.20
CA ALA A 445 -3.59 1.43 -3.47
C ALA A 445 -2.85 2.09 -2.28
N GLN A 446 -1.87 1.42 -1.67
CA GLN A 446 -1.13 2.01 -0.54
C GLN A 446 -0.23 3.17 -0.97
N TYR A 447 0.52 3.00 -2.07
CA TYR A 447 1.57 3.92 -2.51
C TYR A 447 1.29 4.59 -3.86
N PHE A 448 0.37 4.02 -4.64
CA PHE A 448 0.04 4.45 -5.99
C PHE A 448 -1.48 4.61 -6.10
N SER A 449 -1.90 5.48 -7.01
CA SER A 449 -3.32 5.69 -7.31
C SER A 449 -3.49 5.84 -8.80
N VAL A 450 -4.66 5.43 -9.29
CA VAL A 450 -5.12 5.78 -10.63
C VAL A 450 -6.48 6.44 -10.54
N CYS A 451 -6.55 7.72 -10.89
CA CYS A 451 -7.74 8.54 -10.73
C CYS A 451 -8.11 9.24 -12.04
N LEU A 452 -9.40 9.21 -12.38
CA LEU A 452 -9.97 10.00 -13.46
C LEU A 452 -10.43 11.35 -12.90
N ILE A 453 -10.02 12.41 -13.57
CA ILE A 453 -10.36 13.81 -13.28
C ILE A 453 -11.14 14.35 -14.48
N PRO A 454 -12.46 14.57 -14.38
CA PRO A 454 -13.21 15.19 -15.47
C PRO A 454 -12.67 16.60 -15.75
N GLN A 455 -12.32 16.89 -17.01
CA GLN A 455 -11.73 18.16 -17.45
C GLN A 455 -12.81 19.23 -17.67
N LYS A 456 -13.53 19.54 -16.60
CA LYS A 456 -14.59 20.54 -16.57
C LYS A 456 -14.03 21.93 -16.30
N THR A 457 -14.69 22.94 -16.88
CA THR A 457 -14.35 24.35 -16.62
C THR A 457 -15.08 24.89 -15.39
N ASP A 458 -16.31 24.43 -15.15
CA ASP A 458 -17.13 24.83 -14.01
C ASP A 458 -17.21 23.67 -12.97
N PRO A 459 -16.80 23.90 -11.71
CA PRO A 459 -16.98 22.92 -10.63
C PRO A 459 -18.44 22.53 -10.38
N GLU A 460 -19.43 23.32 -10.77
CA GLU A 460 -20.85 22.99 -10.61
C GLU A 460 -21.38 22.09 -11.74
N GLU A 461 -20.68 22.04 -12.88
CA GLU A 461 -21.07 21.24 -14.03
C GLU A 461 -21.06 19.74 -13.71
N GLN A 462 -22.17 19.07 -14.01
CA GLN A 462 -22.34 17.65 -13.75
C GLN A 462 -22.37 16.89 -15.06
N TRP A 463 -21.40 16.01 -15.29
CA TRP A 463 -21.37 15.08 -16.43
C TRP A 463 -21.88 13.68 -16.08
N LEU A 464 -21.85 13.35 -14.79
CA LEU A 464 -22.03 12.00 -14.27
C LEU A 464 -23.24 11.96 -13.35
N GLU A 465 -24.11 10.97 -13.57
CA GLU A 465 -25.23 10.66 -12.70
C GLU A 465 -24.74 10.12 -11.35
N ARG A 466 -23.77 9.20 -11.41
CA ARG A 466 -23.26 8.46 -10.25
C ARG A 466 -21.89 7.85 -10.49
N VAL A 467 -21.24 7.54 -9.38
CA VAL A 467 -20.00 6.75 -9.33
C VAL A 467 -20.15 5.63 -8.31
N GLU A 468 -19.77 4.41 -8.67
CA GLU A 468 -19.85 3.24 -7.81
C GLU A 468 -18.56 2.42 -7.83
N GLY A 469 -18.34 1.62 -6.78
CA GLY A 469 -17.25 0.66 -6.74
C GLY A 469 -17.73 -0.72 -7.16
N ILE A 470 -17.11 -1.31 -8.18
CA ILE A 470 -17.49 -2.63 -8.71
C ILE A 470 -16.40 -3.67 -8.44
N LEU A 471 -16.84 -4.93 -8.31
CA LEU A 471 -15.97 -6.09 -8.19
C LEU A 471 -15.72 -6.69 -9.58
N LEU A 472 -14.44 -6.92 -9.93
CA LEU A 472 -14.04 -7.56 -11.18
C LEU A 472 -13.49 -8.98 -10.98
N SER A 473 -12.97 -9.29 -9.80
CA SER A 473 -12.55 -10.65 -9.45
C SER A 473 -13.74 -11.53 -9.01
N PRO A 474 -13.62 -12.87 -9.03
CA PRO A 474 -14.65 -13.75 -8.46
C PRO A 474 -14.99 -13.37 -7.03
N LYS A 475 -16.27 -13.53 -6.65
CA LYS A 475 -16.72 -13.21 -5.29
C LYS A 475 -15.95 -14.04 -4.26
N PRO A 476 -15.29 -13.41 -3.27
CA PRO A 476 -14.51 -14.13 -2.28
C PRO A 476 -15.42 -15.02 -1.41
N LYS A 477 -14.84 -16.10 -0.86
CA LYS A 477 -15.57 -16.97 0.06
C LYS A 477 -15.95 -16.20 1.33
N ALA A 478 -17.14 -16.49 1.87
CA ALA A 478 -17.59 -15.85 3.10
C ALA A 478 -16.60 -16.11 4.26
N ARG A 479 -16.22 -15.06 4.99
CA ARG A 479 -15.23 -15.08 6.08
C ARG A 479 -13.78 -15.37 5.65
N SER A 480 -13.43 -15.27 4.36
CA SER A 480 -12.04 -15.38 3.90
C SER A 480 -11.31 -14.03 3.93
N ALA A 481 -9.98 -14.07 3.96
CA ALA A 481 -9.15 -12.87 3.79
C ALA A 481 -9.11 -12.39 2.32
N GLU A 482 -9.71 -13.13 1.38
CA GLU A 482 -9.63 -12.86 -0.07
C GLU A 482 -10.29 -11.53 -0.45
N GLY A 483 -11.30 -11.06 0.30
CA GLY A 483 -11.89 -9.73 0.09
C GLY A 483 -10.88 -8.58 0.23
N LYS A 484 -9.79 -8.78 0.96
CA LYS A 484 -8.67 -7.83 1.06
C LYS A 484 -7.92 -7.67 -0.28
N TYR A 485 -7.88 -8.74 -1.07
CA TYR A 485 -7.18 -8.82 -2.35
C TYR A 485 -8.09 -8.60 -3.55
N ALA A 486 -9.41 -8.48 -3.35
CA ALA A 486 -10.38 -8.32 -4.43
C ALA A 486 -9.96 -7.25 -5.45
N ASN A 487 -10.11 -7.58 -6.73
CA ASN A 487 -9.89 -6.63 -7.82
C ASN A 487 -11.13 -5.78 -7.95
N VAL A 488 -10.97 -4.49 -7.66
CA VAL A 488 -12.06 -3.52 -7.64
C VAL A 488 -11.68 -2.34 -8.53
N THR A 489 -12.71 -1.70 -9.09
CA THR A 489 -12.55 -0.47 -9.87
C THR A 489 -13.73 0.47 -9.65
N SER A 490 -13.57 1.74 -9.99
CA SER A 490 -14.67 2.71 -10.06
C SER A 490 -15.45 2.53 -11.36
N ARG A 491 -16.77 2.66 -11.33
CA ARG A 491 -17.63 2.77 -12.52
C ARG A 491 -18.33 4.12 -12.50
N PHE A 492 -18.24 4.83 -13.62
CA PHE A 492 -18.83 6.14 -13.85
C PHE A 492 -20.01 5.97 -14.80
N THR A 493 -21.20 6.44 -14.42
CA THR A 493 -22.36 6.49 -15.33
C THR A 493 -22.64 7.94 -15.67
N SER A 494 -22.64 8.28 -16.96
CA SER A 494 -22.92 9.64 -17.43
C SER A 494 -24.38 10.02 -17.23
N LEU A 495 -24.68 11.33 -17.20
CA LEU A 495 -26.05 11.80 -17.38
C LEU A 495 -26.55 11.42 -18.79
N VAL A 496 -27.87 11.35 -18.91
CA VAL A 496 -28.54 11.18 -20.20
C VAL A 496 -28.57 12.52 -20.90
N GLU A 497 -27.93 12.58 -22.06
CA GLU A 497 -27.84 13.78 -22.90
C GLU A 497 -28.49 13.53 -24.25
N THR A 498 -29.16 14.54 -24.78
CA THR A 498 -29.74 14.49 -26.14
C THR A 498 -28.72 14.96 -27.15
N VAL A 499 -28.22 14.05 -27.99
CA VAL A 499 -27.24 14.33 -29.04
C VAL A 499 -27.95 14.51 -30.39
N PRO A 500 -27.90 15.72 -30.99
CA PRO A 500 -28.49 15.97 -32.32
C PRO A 500 -27.82 15.14 -33.43
N ALA A 501 -28.53 14.97 -34.54
CA ALA A 501 -28.01 14.32 -35.74
C ALA A 501 -26.67 14.95 -36.20
N GLY A 502 -25.67 14.11 -36.45
CA GLY A 502 -24.33 14.52 -36.86
C GLY A 502 -23.44 15.11 -35.76
N GLN A 503 -23.98 15.37 -34.56
CA GLN A 503 -23.22 15.91 -33.42
C GLN A 503 -22.65 14.80 -32.53
N SER A 504 -21.86 15.19 -31.52
CA SER A 504 -21.22 14.27 -30.59
C SER A 504 -21.33 14.75 -29.15
N LEU A 505 -21.54 13.82 -28.23
CA LEU A 505 -21.28 14.01 -26.81
C LEU A 505 -19.82 13.64 -26.55
N THR A 506 -19.02 14.58 -26.05
CA THR A 506 -17.59 14.36 -25.79
C THR A 506 -17.26 14.73 -24.36
N HIS A 507 -16.67 13.80 -23.61
CA HIS A 507 -16.13 14.04 -22.28
C HIS A 507 -14.64 13.69 -22.24
N GLU A 508 -13.85 14.59 -21.66
CA GLU A 508 -12.41 14.40 -21.48
C GLU A 508 -12.04 14.18 -20.01
N TYR A 509 -11.18 13.19 -19.77
CA TYR A 509 -10.70 12.81 -18.46
C TYR A 509 -9.17 12.86 -18.45
N GLU A 510 -8.61 13.58 -17.48
CA GLU A 510 -7.20 13.41 -17.14
C GLU A 510 -7.09 12.21 -16.21
N VAL A 511 -6.35 11.19 -16.64
CA VAL A 511 -6.16 9.95 -15.91
C VAL A 511 -4.77 9.99 -15.26
N PHE A 512 -4.72 10.42 -14.00
CA PHE A 512 -3.52 10.29 -13.18
C PHE A 512 -3.24 8.81 -12.92
N ALA A 513 -2.02 8.35 -13.16
CA ALA A 513 -1.54 7.00 -12.87
C ALA A 513 -0.11 7.07 -12.30
N GLY A 514 0.01 7.22 -10.99
CA GLY A 514 1.32 7.56 -10.42
C GLY A 514 1.45 7.40 -8.91
N PRO A 515 2.62 7.80 -8.37
CA PRO A 515 2.95 7.70 -6.95
C PRO A 515 2.22 8.76 -6.12
N LYS A 516 1.85 8.39 -4.88
CA LYS A 516 1.24 9.31 -3.92
C LYS A 516 2.23 10.26 -3.23
N ARG A 517 2.97 11.04 -4.03
CA ARG A 517 3.80 12.14 -3.53
C ARG A 517 2.93 13.37 -3.29
N PRO A 518 2.86 13.94 -2.07
CA PRO A 518 1.99 15.08 -1.78
C PRO A 518 2.19 16.24 -2.75
N GLU A 519 3.44 16.64 -2.99
CA GLU A 519 3.79 17.74 -3.89
C GLU A 519 3.32 17.50 -5.33
N LEU A 520 3.36 16.25 -5.81
CA LEU A 520 2.90 15.86 -7.16
C LEU A 520 1.37 15.90 -7.22
N LEU A 521 0.70 15.30 -6.24
CA LEU A 521 -0.76 15.23 -6.17
C LEU A 521 -1.41 16.61 -6.04
N GLU A 522 -0.71 17.58 -5.43
CA GLU A 522 -1.15 18.99 -5.33
C GLU A 522 -1.24 19.69 -6.70
N GLN A 523 -0.56 19.19 -7.73
CA GLN A 523 -0.60 19.74 -9.10
C GLN A 523 -1.84 19.31 -9.88
N TYR A 524 -2.46 18.20 -9.49
CA TYR A 524 -3.68 17.69 -10.12
C TYR A 524 -4.89 18.37 -9.50
N VAL A 525 -5.29 19.51 -10.08
CA VAL A 525 -6.29 20.43 -9.53
C VAL A 525 -7.56 20.47 -10.41
N PRO A 526 -8.59 19.68 -10.08
CA PRO A 526 -9.84 19.64 -10.85
C PRO A 526 -10.51 21.02 -10.88
N ALA A 527 -10.87 21.49 -12.09
CA ALA A 527 -11.54 22.77 -12.32
C ALA A 527 -10.90 23.96 -11.57
N GLY A 528 -9.56 23.94 -11.39
CA GLY A 528 -8.82 24.99 -10.67
C GLY A 528 -9.06 25.06 -9.15
N SER A 529 -9.83 24.12 -8.58
CA SER A 529 -10.15 24.11 -7.15
C SER A 529 -9.07 23.38 -6.32
N LYS A 530 -8.05 24.12 -5.86
CA LYS A 530 -6.96 23.59 -5.02
C LYS A 530 -7.41 22.70 -3.83
N PRO A 531 -8.50 23.02 -3.10
CA PRO A 531 -8.98 22.18 -2.00
C PRO A 531 -9.44 20.78 -2.43
N HIS A 532 -9.71 20.57 -3.72
CA HIS A 532 -10.18 19.30 -4.30
C HIS A 532 -9.07 18.58 -5.08
N SER A 533 -7.82 18.98 -4.92
CA SER A 533 -6.69 18.30 -5.57
C SER A 533 -6.55 16.84 -5.12
N LEU A 534 -5.79 16.05 -5.88
CA LEU A 534 -5.51 14.66 -5.51
C LEU A 534 -4.72 14.53 -4.19
N ALA A 535 -4.17 15.62 -3.64
CA ALA A 535 -3.47 15.63 -2.36
C ALA A 535 -4.32 15.07 -1.20
N GLU A 536 -5.65 15.14 -1.32
CA GLU A 536 -6.57 14.56 -0.33
C GLU A 536 -6.56 13.02 -0.31
N LEU A 537 -5.92 12.34 -1.26
CA LEU A 537 -5.65 10.89 -1.22
C LEU A 537 -4.64 10.52 -0.13
N ALA A 538 -3.77 11.45 0.27
CA ALA A 538 -2.79 11.22 1.32
C ALA A 538 -3.47 11.25 2.72
N TYR A 539 -3.84 10.07 3.23
CA TYR A 539 -4.47 9.92 4.53
C TYR A 539 -3.51 9.37 5.60
N TYR A 540 -3.19 10.21 6.59
CA TYR A 540 -2.25 9.90 7.69
C TYR A 540 -2.94 9.46 8.99
N GLY A 541 -4.27 9.23 8.98
CA GLY A 541 -5.03 8.84 10.17
C GLY A 541 -5.34 9.99 11.15
N TRP A 542 -5.82 9.63 12.35
CA TRP A 542 -6.30 10.57 13.37
C TRP A 542 -5.26 11.57 13.87
N PHE A 543 -3.97 11.19 13.86
CA PHE A 543 -2.85 12.04 14.26
C PHE A 543 -2.07 12.58 13.05
N GLY A 544 -2.76 12.79 11.92
CA GLY A 544 -2.14 13.19 10.67
C GLY A 544 -1.33 14.48 10.73
N ALA A 545 -1.74 15.47 11.54
CA ALA A 545 -0.96 16.68 11.74
C ALA A 545 0.42 16.40 12.36
N ILE A 546 0.48 15.51 13.36
CA ILE A 546 1.74 15.09 13.99
C ILE A 546 2.58 14.30 12.99
N ALA A 547 1.95 13.38 12.24
CA ALA A 547 2.63 12.59 11.21
C ALA A 547 3.31 13.50 10.16
N LYS A 548 2.59 14.49 9.62
CA LYS A 548 3.12 15.45 8.66
C LYS A 548 4.33 16.22 9.20
N VAL A 549 4.26 16.70 10.45
CA VAL A 549 5.40 17.40 11.08
C VAL A 549 6.59 16.46 11.25
N MET A 550 6.38 15.23 11.72
CA MET A 550 7.45 14.26 11.89
C MET A 550 8.10 13.86 10.55
N LEU A 551 7.31 13.68 9.50
CA LEU A 551 7.81 13.41 8.15
C LEU A 551 8.58 14.59 7.58
N ALA A 552 8.11 15.83 7.78
CA ALA A 552 8.85 17.02 7.35
C ALA A 552 10.24 17.10 8.00
N VAL A 553 10.33 16.84 9.31
CA VAL A 553 11.63 16.78 10.02
C VAL A 553 12.47 15.59 9.56
N LEU A 554 11.85 14.45 9.25
CA LEU A 554 12.54 13.28 8.72
C LEU A 554 13.16 13.56 7.35
N HIS A 555 12.40 14.16 6.42
CA HIS A 555 12.88 14.57 5.10
C HIS A 555 13.98 15.62 5.20
N PHE A 556 13.89 16.55 6.15
CA PHE A 556 14.96 17.50 6.45
C PHE A 556 16.27 16.79 6.85
N PHE A 557 16.21 15.80 7.76
CA PHE A 557 17.40 15.03 8.14
C PHE A 557 17.92 14.14 7.00
N TYR A 558 17.02 13.58 6.19
CA TYR A 558 17.41 12.87 4.98
C TYR A 558 18.18 13.78 4.01
N GLY A 559 17.74 15.02 3.80
CA GLY A 559 18.45 15.98 2.93
C GLY A 559 19.89 16.28 3.39
N PHE A 560 20.21 16.10 4.68
CA PHE A 560 21.56 16.29 5.21
C PHE A 560 22.43 15.02 5.14
N VAL A 561 21.85 13.84 5.34
CA VAL A 561 22.59 12.57 5.50
C VAL A 561 22.49 11.65 4.29
N GLY A 562 21.43 11.74 3.50
CA GLY A 562 21.12 10.87 2.36
C GLY A 562 20.67 9.45 2.73
N ASN A 563 20.33 9.19 4.01
CA ASN A 563 19.92 7.87 4.49
C ASN A 563 18.76 7.96 5.49
N TYR A 564 17.62 7.35 5.15
CA TYR A 564 16.41 7.39 5.97
C TYR A 564 16.55 6.66 7.32
N GLY A 565 17.35 5.58 7.39
CA GLY A 565 17.62 4.90 8.65
C GLY A 565 18.32 5.80 9.67
N VAL A 566 19.37 6.51 9.23
CA VAL A 566 20.07 7.49 10.09
C VAL A 566 19.15 8.67 10.42
N ALA A 567 18.36 9.15 9.47
CA ALA A 567 17.39 10.22 9.68
C ALA A 567 16.34 9.85 10.75
N ILE A 568 15.85 8.60 10.77
CA ILE A 568 14.95 8.09 11.83
C ILE A 568 15.64 8.11 13.20
N ILE A 569 16.90 7.69 13.29
CA ILE A 569 17.65 7.73 14.55
C ILE A 569 17.80 9.18 15.04
N MET A 570 18.14 10.12 14.15
CA MET A 570 18.24 11.55 14.48
C MET A 570 16.90 12.13 14.94
N LEU A 571 15.81 11.82 14.24
CA LEU A 571 14.45 12.18 14.65
C LEU A 571 14.14 11.65 16.05
N THR A 572 14.51 10.40 16.31
CA THR A 572 14.31 9.77 17.62
C THR A 572 15.05 10.51 18.72
N VAL A 573 16.33 10.84 18.49
CA VAL A 573 17.17 11.59 19.45
C VAL A 573 16.59 12.99 19.69
N LEU A 574 16.13 13.69 18.65
CA LEU A 574 15.50 14.99 18.77
C LEU A 574 14.25 14.93 19.65
N VAL A 575 13.30 14.06 19.30
CA VAL A 575 12.03 13.93 20.04
C VAL A 575 12.28 13.52 21.49
N ARG A 576 13.18 12.56 21.72
CA ARG A 576 13.56 12.13 23.08
C ARG A 576 14.27 13.23 23.86
N GLY A 577 15.10 14.03 23.20
CA GLY A 577 15.73 15.21 23.78
C GLY A 577 14.70 16.25 24.26
N LEU A 578 13.68 16.53 23.44
CA LEU A 578 12.59 17.43 23.80
C LEU A 578 11.73 16.88 24.97
N MET A 579 11.54 15.56 25.03
CA MET A 579 10.79 14.91 26.11
C MET A 579 11.59 14.71 27.41
N PHE A 580 12.91 14.91 27.39
CA PHE A 580 13.78 14.67 28.54
C PHE A 580 13.36 15.35 29.86
N PRO A 581 12.87 16.61 29.88
CA PRO A 581 12.41 17.24 31.12
C PRO A 581 11.22 16.49 31.75
N ILE A 582 10.32 16.00 30.89
CA ILE A 582 9.14 15.24 31.28
C ILE A 582 9.56 13.85 31.78
N SER A 583 10.44 13.15 31.05
CA SER A 583 11.01 11.86 31.46
C SER A 583 11.72 11.93 32.81
N ARG A 584 12.51 12.99 33.04
CA ARG A 584 13.16 13.25 34.33
C ARG A 584 12.16 13.40 35.49
N SER A 585 11.04 14.07 35.26
CA SER A 585 9.99 14.25 36.28
C SER A 585 9.33 12.91 36.67
N GLN A 586 9.19 12.00 35.71
CA GLN A 586 8.67 10.65 35.94
C GLN A 586 9.62 9.80 36.74
N VAL A 587 10.90 9.78 36.37
CA VAL A 587 11.92 9.00 37.09
C VAL A 587 11.97 9.44 38.56
N LYS A 588 11.95 10.75 38.82
CA LYS A 588 11.88 11.29 40.19
C LYS A 588 10.62 10.82 40.94
N SER A 589 9.46 10.84 40.29
CA SER A 589 8.20 10.40 40.91
C SER A 589 8.19 8.90 41.22
N MET A 590 8.78 8.08 40.33
CA MET A 590 8.92 6.64 40.56
C MET A 590 9.89 6.31 41.69
N VAL A 591 11.01 7.02 41.80
CA VAL A 591 11.96 6.84 42.91
C VAL A 591 11.29 7.16 44.25
N LYS A 592 10.58 8.29 44.35
CA LYS A 592 9.80 8.63 45.55
C LYS A 592 8.74 7.57 45.89
N MET A 593 8.08 7.01 44.89
CA MET A 593 7.11 5.93 45.11
C MET A 593 7.77 4.63 45.62
N GLN A 594 9.01 4.34 45.18
CA GLN A 594 9.79 3.22 45.70
C GLN A 594 10.23 3.46 47.16
N GLU A 595 10.60 4.69 47.51
CA GLU A 595 10.92 5.08 48.90
C GLU A 595 9.70 4.95 49.84
N LEU A 596 8.49 5.24 49.34
CA LEU A 596 7.24 5.11 50.10
C LEU A 596 6.69 3.67 50.18
N LYS A 597 7.23 2.73 49.40
CA LYS A 597 6.80 1.32 49.39
C LYS A 597 6.62 0.70 50.80
N PRO A 598 7.57 0.82 51.75
CA PRO A 598 7.40 0.25 53.09
C PRO A 598 6.24 0.87 53.88
N GLU A 599 5.94 2.16 53.70
CA GLU A 599 4.79 2.80 54.35
C GLU A 599 3.46 2.37 53.69
N MET A 600 3.47 2.20 52.37
CA MET A 600 2.33 1.67 51.62
C MET A 600 1.98 0.25 52.05
N ASP A 601 2.99 -0.60 52.27
CA ASP A 601 2.79 -1.99 52.71
C ASP A 601 2.22 -2.04 54.14
N LYS A 602 2.75 -1.21 55.06
CA LYS A 602 2.18 -1.06 56.42
C LYS A 602 0.71 -0.62 56.41
N LEU A 603 0.36 0.31 55.52
CA LEU A 603 -1.02 0.80 55.39
C LEU A 603 -1.96 -0.28 54.85
N LYS A 604 -1.47 -1.07 53.89
CA LYS A 604 -2.18 -2.20 53.31
C LYS A 604 -2.43 -3.31 54.32
N GLU A 605 -1.48 -3.59 55.21
CA GLU A 605 -1.67 -4.51 56.34
C GLU A 605 -2.67 -3.96 57.36
N LYS A 606 -2.54 -2.67 57.73
CA LYS A 606 -3.40 -2.03 58.73
C LYS A 606 -4.89 -2.02 58.36
N TYR A 607 -5.21 -1.86 57.06
CA TYR A 607 -6.59 -1.81 56.55
C TYR A 607 -6.98 -3.06 55.76
N LYS A 608 -6.33 -4.20 56.00
CA LYS A 608 -6.64 -5.48 55.35
C LYS A 608 -8.11 -5.86 55.61
N GLY A 609 -8.94 -5.81 54.57
CA GLY A 609 -10.39 -6.12 54.64
C GLY A 609 -11.32 -4.92 54.45
N ASP A 610 -10.81 -3.67 54.45
CA ASP A 610 -11.59 -2.44 54.19
C ASP A 610 -10.96 -1.67 53.02
N GLN A 611 -11.31 -2.07 51.79
CA GLN A 611 -10.73 -1.50 50.56
C GLN A 611 -10.95 0.02 50.44
N GLN A 612 -12.06 0.53 50.99
CA GLN A 612 -12.40 1.95 50.89
C GLN A 612 -11.50 2.80 51.80
N LYS A 613 -11.28 2.38 53.05
CA LYS A 613 -10.33 3.06 53.95
C LYS A 613 -8.89 2.90 53.49
N GLN A 614 -8.55 1.75 52.93
CA GLN A 614 -7.23 1.52 52.34
C GLN A 614 -6.94 2.50 51.20
N ALA A 615 -7.89 2.70 50.27
CA ALA A 615 -7.74 3.63 49.15
C ALA A 615 -7.60 5.08 49.63
N GLN A 616 -8.41 5.51 50.60
CA GLN A 616 -8.35 6.87 51.18
C GLN A 616 -7.02 7.14 51.88
N ALA A 617 -6.57 6.21 52.72
CA ALA A 617 -5.31 6.35 53.44
C ALA A 617 -4.12 6.36 52.47
N MET A 618 -4.15 5.55 51.41
CA MET A 618 -3.13 5.54 50.37
C MET A 618 -3.06 6.87 49.61
N GLN A 619 -4.22 7.46 49.30
CA GLN A 619 -4.29 8.77 48.66
C GLN A 619 -3.78 9.89 49.59
N GLU A 620 -4.08 9.82 50.89
CA GLU A 620 -3.57 10.79 51.86
C GLU A 620 -2.04 10.69 52.00
N LEU A 621 -1.49 9.47 51.99
CA LEU A 621 -0.06 9.22 52.01
C LEU A 621 0.63 9.84 50.78
N TYR A 622 0.06 9.66 49.59
CA TYR A 622 0.55 10.28 48.35
C TYR A 622 0.47 11.81 48.41
N ARG A 623 -0.62 12.37 48.96
CA ARG A 623 -0.79 13.82 49.12
C ARG A 623 0.22 14.41 50.10
N LYS A 624 0.49 13.73 51.23
CA LYS A 624 1.46 14.16 52.25
C LYS A 624 2.88 14.22 51.69
N HIS A 625 3.24 13.29 50.81
CA HIS A 625 4.58 13.23 50.21
C HIS A 625 4.68 13.90 48.84
N GLY A 626 3.61 14.55 48.37
CA GLY A 626 3.57 15.24 47.07
C GLY A 626 3.84 14.33 45.88
N VAL A 627 3.43 13.06 45.96
CA VAL A 627 3.60 12.06 44.89
C VAL A 627 2.31 11.99 44.09
N ASN A 628 2.39 12.19 42.77
CA ASN A 628 1.26 11.99 41.87
C ASN A 628 1.32 10.56 41.27
N PRO A 629 0.38 9.66 41.60
CA PRO A 629 0.39 8.29 41.10
C PRO A 629 0.21 8.20 39.57
N LEU A 630 -0.41 9.20 38.94
CA LEU A 630 -0.59 9.26 37.48
C LEU A 630 0.65 9.82 36.75
N ALA A 631 1.57 10.47 37.47
CA ALA A 631 2.77 11.02 36.85
C ALA A 631 3.62 9.93 36.16
N GLY A 632 3.57 8.67 36.64
CA GLY A 632 4.29 7.54 36.04
C GLY A 632 3.74 7.09 34.67
N CYS A 633 2.47 7.34 34.36
CA CYS A 633 1.83 6.98 33.09
C CYS A 633 1.65 8.14 32.11
N LEU A 634 1.91 9.37 32.55
CA LEU A 634 1.89 10.58 31.72
C LEU A 634 2.75 10.53 30.44
N PRO A 635 3.98 9.95 30.39
CA PRO A 635 4.75 9.94 29.15
C PRO A 635 4.10 9.02 28.11
N MET A 636 3.39 7.98 28.54
CA MET A 636 2.72 7.05 27.64
C MET A 636 1.63 7.77 26.84
N PHE A 637 0.84 8.62 27.50
CA PHE A 637 -0.20 9.42 26.83
C PHE A 637 0.35 10.47 25.87
N LEU A 638 1.50 11.07 26.19
CA LEU A 638 2.16 12.02 25.28
C LEU A 638 2.84 11.30 24.11
N GLN A 639 3.41 10.11 24.37
CA GLN A 639 4.12 9.31 23.39
C GLN A 639 3.19 8.58 22.41
N LEU A 640 1.97 8.21 22.83
CA LEU A 640 1.02 7.45 22.03
C LEU A 640 0.63 8.19 20.73
N PRO A 641 0.23 9.49 20.75
CA PRO A 641 -0.01 10.27 19.53
C PRO A 641 1.21 10.35 18.60
N VAL A 642 2.40 10.56 19.16
CA VAL A 642 3.67 10.61 18.41
C VAL A 642 3.95 9.26 17.75
N PHE A 643 3.74 8.16 18.48
CA PHE A 643 3.90 6.82 17.97
C PHE A 643 2.91 6.51 16.84
N ILE A 644 1.62 6.78 17.03
CA ILE A 644 0.60 6.50 16.01
C ILE A 644 0.86 7.37 14.76
N GLY A 645 1.23 8.64 14.95
CA GLY A 645 1.60 9.54 13.86
C GLY A 645 2.81 9.03 13.08
N LEU A 646 3.90 8.64 13.76
CA LEU A 646 5.09 8.10 13.11
C LEU A 646 4.84 6.76 12.43
N TYR A 647 4.15 5.83 13.09
CA TYR A 647 3.78 4.54 12.50
C TYR A 647 3.03 4.72 11.18
N ARG A 648 2.03 5.61 11.16
CA ARG A 648 1.25 5.91 9.96
C ARG A 648 2.08 6.64 8.92
N GLY A 649 2.87 7.63 9.33
CA GLY A 649 3.76 8.36 8.44
C GLY A 649 4.71 7.42 7.71
N LEU A 650 5.50 6.64 8.44
CA LEU A 650 6.49 5.72 7.85
C LEU A 650 5.86 4.63 6.96
N ALA A 651 4.63 4.19 7.27
CA ALA A 651 3.96 3.14 6.51
C ALA A 651 3.34 3.63 5.18
N VAL A 652 2.98 4.91 5.07
CA VAL A 652 2.31 5.46 3.88
C VAL A 652 3.25 6.32 3.04
N ASP A 653 4.36 6.80 3.61
CA ASP A 653 5.30 7.64 2.90
C ASP A 653 6.00 6.86 1.78
N ILE A 654 5.75 7.31 0.55
CA ILE A 654 6.32 6.75 -0.68
C ILE A 654 7.85 6.85 -0.72
N GLU A 655 8.46 7.78 0.01
CA GLU A 655 9.91 7.96 0.05
C GLU A 655 10.61 6.92 0.91
N LEU A 656 9.89 6.33 1.86
CA LEU A 656 10.40 5.23 2.67
C LEU A 656 10.17 3.87 2.01
N ARG A 657 9.30 3.80 0.99
CA ARG A 657 9.13 2.62 0.15
C ARG A 657 10.45 2.38 -0.59
N GLN A 658 11.03 1.19 -0.43
CA GLN A 658 12.32 0.80 -1.01
C GLN A 658 13.52 1.64 -0.53
N ALA A 659 13.38 2.38 0.58
CA ALA A 659 14.52 3.05 1.21
C ALA A 659 15.33 2.03 2.03
N PRO A 660 16.64 1.83 1.74
CA PRO A 660 17.45 0.88 2.48
C PRO A 660 18.00 1.45 3.79
N LEU A 661 18.16 0.58 4.80
CA LEU A 661 18.81 0.92 6.07
C LEU A 661 20.32 1.14 5.90
N PHE A 662 21.02 0.22 5.23
CA PHE A 662 22.48 0.23 5.06
C PHE A 662 22.88 0.36 3.58
N GLY A 663 22.33 1.34 2.87
CA GLY A 663 22.60 1.56 1.45
C GLY A 663 22.28 0.33 0.57
N ASN A 664 22.82 0.30 -0.65
CA ASN A 664 22.52 -0.77 -1.62
C ASN A 664 23.35 -2.05 -1.42
N LEU A 665 24.24 -2.10 -0.43
CA LEU A 665 25.19 -3.21 -0.23
C LEU A 665 24.55 -4.44 0.42
N THR A 666 23.52 -4.25 1.24
CA THR A 666 22.86 -5.36 1.94
C THR A 666 21.37 -5.41 1.60
N ARG A 667 20.89 -6.60 1.22
CA ARG A 667 19.48 -6.87 0.93
C ARG A 667 18.56 -6.73 2.15
N TRP A 668 19.09 -7.03 3.34
CA TRP A 668 18.34 -6.92 4.59
C TRP A 668 17.95 -5.46 4.88
N CYS A 669 16.69 -5.22 5.27
CA CYS A 669 16.14 -3.88 5.47
C CYS A 669 16.26 -2.95 4.24
N SER A 670 16.01 -3.46 3.02
CA SER A 670 15.98 -2.64 1.80
C SER A 670 14.72 -1.78 1.66
N ASN A 671 13.75 -1.92 2.56
CA ASN A 671 12.49 -1.16 2.55
C ASN A 671 12.07 -0.78 3.98
N LEU A 672 12.31 0.47 4.36
CA LEU A 672 11.98 1.00 5.69
C LEU A 672 10.47 1.11 5.96
N ALA A 673 9.64 1.14 4.91
CA ALA A 673 8.18 1.13 5.00
C ALA A 673 7.58 -0.30 5.11
N ALA A 674 8.39 -1.35 5.02
CA ALA A 674 8.00 -2.75 5.13
C ALA A 674 8.74 -3.46 6.28
N PRO A 675 8.33 -4.67 6.70
CA PRO A 675 9.10 -5.50 7.61
C PRO A 675 10.53 -5.76 7.10
N ASP A 676 11.45 -6.14 7.99
CA ASP A 676 12.89 -6.19 7.64
C ASP A 676 13.31 -7.33 6.70
N MET A 677 12.52 -8.41 6.63
CA MET A 677 12.66 -9.54 5.70
C MET A 677 14.09 -10.13 5.66
N PHE A 678 14.65 -10.46 6.82
CA PHE A 678 16.01 -10.97 6.96
C PHE A 678 16.26 -12.30 6.22
N LEU A 679 15.38 -13.29 6.39
CA LEU A 679 15.53 -14.62 5.78
C LEU A 679 14.20 -15.12 5.20
N ASP A 680 14.22 -15.56 3.94
CA ASP A 680 13.10 -16.26 3.30
C ASP A 680 13.03 -17.69 3.86
N TRP A 681 12.00 -17.98 4.65
CA TRP A 681 11.78 -19.28 5.29
C TRP A 681 10.64 -20.08 4.69
N SER A 682 10.07 -19.57 3.59
CA SER A 682 8.85 -20.12 2.98
C SER A 682 9.00 -21.59 2.59
N GLY A 683 10.21 -22.02 2.20
CA GLY A 683 10.48 -23.40 1.81
C GLY A 683 10.47 -24.44 2.94
N PHE A 684 10.46 -24.04 4.22
CA PHE A 684 10.47 -25.00 5.35
C PHE A 684 9.43 -24.72 6.44
N MET A 685 8.85 -23.52 6.49
CA MET A 685 7.78 -23.20 7.42
C MET A 685 6.42 -23.71 6.89
N PRO A 686 5.48 -24.13 7.75
CA PRO A 686 4.14 -24.53 7.32
C PRO A 686 3.37 -23.38 6.66
N ASP A 687 2.46 -23.71 5.72
CA ASP A 687 1.65 -22.72 5.00
C ASP A 687 0.83 -21.81 5.91
N ALA A 688 0.37 -22.33 7.04
CA ALA A 688 -0.35 -21.55 8.05
C ALA A 688 0.47 -20.35 8.60
N VAL A 689 1.80 -20.46 8.57
CA VAL A 689 2.72 -19.38 8.95
C VAL A 689 3.05 -18.49 7.76
N ASN A 690 3.32 -19.08 6.59
CA ASN A 690 3.72 -18.37 5.39
C ASN A 690 2.60 -17.51 4.78
N ASN A 691 1.35 -17.94 4.90
CA ASN A 691 0.23 -17.30 4.22
C ASN A 691 -0.02 -15.84 4.64
N GLY A 692 0.55 -15.36 5.74
CA GLY A 692 0.40 -13.96 6.15
C GLY A 692 -1.03 -13.51 6.51
N GLN A 693 -2.01 -14.41 6.45
CA GLN A 693 -3.44 -14.07 6.51
C GLN A 693 -4.01 -14.17 7.92
N THR A 694 -3.47 -15.07 8.76
CA THR A 694 -3.94 -15.23 10.14
C THR A 694 -3.25 -14.22 11.07
N PHE A 695 -4.03 -13.49 11.88
CA PHE A 695 -3.53 -12.42 12.76
C PHE A 695 -2.38 -12.82 13.71
N ILE A 696 -2.41 -14.05 14.26
CA ILE A 696 -1.42 -14.52 15.24
C ILE A 696 -0.36 -15.44 14.62
N VAL A 697 -0.78 -16.37 13.77
CA VAL A 697 0.11 -17.44 13.26
C VAL A 697 0.68 -17.12 11.88
N GLY A 698 -0.06 -16.37 11.05
CA GLY A 698 0.35 -16.06 9.68
C GLY A 698 1.36 -14.94 9.68
N LEU A 699 2.61 -15.21 10.05
CA LEU A 699 3.69 -14.23 10.16
C LEU A 699 4.20 -13.73 8.80
N GLY A 700 3.95 -14.50 7.74
CA GLY A 700 4.42 -14.23 6.38
C GLY A 700 5.62 -15.10 6.00
N PRO A 701 6.13 -14.96 4.77
CA PRO A 701 7.17 -15.83 4.20
C PRO A 701 8.60 -15.51 4.67
N TYR A 702 8.79 -14.54 5.58
CA TYR A 702 10.11 -14.13 6.07
C TYR A 702 10.24 -14.15 7.58
N LEU A 703 11.45 -14.48 8.03
CA LEU A 703 11.95 -14.19 9.37
C LEU A 703 12.34 -12.71 9.49
N ASN A 704 11.77 -11.99 10.46
CA ASN A 704 12.08 -10.58 10.76
C ASN A 704 12.88 -10.48 12.06
N ILE A 705 14.08 -9.89 12.02
CA ILE A 705 14.98 -9.80 13.20
C ILE A 705 14.82 -8.50 14.00
N LEU A 706 14.46 -7.38 13.36
CA LEU A 706 14.33 -6.09 14.06
C LEU A 706 13.18 -6.07 15.08
N PRO A 707 12.00 -6.67 14.80
CA PRO A 707 10.96 -6.83 15.82
C PRO A 707 11.43 -7.67 17.01
N LEU A 708 12.25 -8.71 16.79
CA LEU A 708 12.79 -9.56 17.85
C LEU A 708 13.76 -8.80 18.75
N ILE A 709 14.64 -7.99 18.14
CA ILE A 709 15.54 -7.09 18.87
C ILE A 709 14.74 -6.06 19.67
N THR A 710 13.71 -5.48 19.06
CA THR A 710 12.81 -4.53 19.73
C THR A 710 12.14 -5.17 20.95
N MET A 711 11.61 -6.38 20.80
CA MET A 711 11.00 -7.15 21.88
C MET A 711 12.00 -7.44 23.01
N ALA A 712 13.21 -7.88 22.67
CA ALA A 712 14.27 -8.13 23.64
C ALA A 712 14.65 -6.86 24.42
N LEU A 713 14.74 -5.70 23.73
CA LEU A 713 15.01 -4.41 24.37
C LEU A 713 13.86 -3.98 25.28
N PHE A 714 12.60 -4.16 24.88
CA PHE A 714 11.46 -3.88 25.75
C PHE A 714 11.46 -4.78 26.98
N MET A 715 11.78 -6.07 26.85
CA MET A 715 11.95 -7.00 27.98
C MET A 715 13.07 -6.56 28.91
N LEU A 716 14.20 -6.12 28.36
CA LEU A 716 15.31 -5.58 29.13
C LEU A 716 14.90 -4.30 29.88
N GLN A 717 14.23 -3.36 29.20
CA GLN A 717 13.72 -2.14 29.82
C GLN A 717 12.72 -2.42 30.93
N GLN A 718 11.77 -3.33 30.71
CA GLN A 718 10.81 -3.73 31.73
C GLN A 718 11.53 -4.29 32.95
N LYS A 719 12.54 -5.14 32.75
CA LYS A 719 13.36 -5.70 33.83
C LYS A 719 14.16 -4.61 34.57
N LEU A 720 14.65 -3.59 33.89
CA LEU A 720 15.44 -2.52 34.48
C LEU A 720 14.60 -1.43 35.17
N PHE A 721 13.39 -1.16 34.69
CA PHE A 721 12.58 -0.01 35.11
C PHE A 721 11.41 -0.39 36.03
N MET A 722 10.99 -1.67 36.05
CA MET A 722 9.94 -2.11 36.98
C MET A 722 10.50 -2.46 38.36
N PRO A 723 9.88 -1.98 39.45
CA PRO A 723 10.24 -2.37 40.82
C PRO A 723 9.83 -3.81 41.14
N GLU A 724 10.46 -4.41 42.15
CA GLU A 724 10.06 -5.75 42.63
C GLU A 724 8.61 -5.76 43.12
N PRO A 725 7.84 -6.84 42.82
CA PRO A 725 6.42 -6.91 43.15
C PRO A 725 6.22 -6.83 44.67
N ALA A 726 5.31 -5.97 45.12
CA ALA A 726 5.01 -5.79 46.55
C ALA A 726 4.18 -6.96 47.13
N ASN A 727 3.41 -7.65 46.28
CA ASN A 727 2.43 -8.67 46.70
C ASN A 727 2.17 -9.66 45.54
N GLU A 728 1.54 -10.79 45.82
CA GLU A 728 1.19 -11.82 44.83
C GLU A 728 0.31 -11.27 43.69
N GLN A 729 -0.61 -10.37 44.00
CA GLN A 729 -1.43 -9.66 42.99
C GLN A 729 -0.61 -8.73 42.08
N ALA A 730 0.45 -8.10 42.62
CA ALA A 730 1.39 -7.30 41.82
C ALA A 730 2.31 -8.19 40.98
N ALA A 731 2.67 -9.37 41.48
CA ALA A 731 3.41 -10.37 40.71
C ALA A 731 2.56 -10.92 39.55
N LEU A 732 1.26 -11.14 39.76
CA LEU A 732 0.32 -11.50 38.70
C LEU A 732 0.19 -10.38 37.66
N GLN A 733 0.09 -9.11 38.08
CA GLN A 733 0.08 -7.97 37.15
C GLN A 733 1.39 -7.88 36.33
N GLN A 734 2.55 -8.12 36.96
CA GLN A 734 3.84 -8.17 36.25
C GLN A 734 3.93 -9.33 35.27
N LYS A 735 3.46 -10.53 35.65
CA LYS A 735 3.38 -11.69 34.73
C LYS A 735 2.47 -11.37 33.54
N MET A 736 1.30 -10.76 33.79
CA MET A 736 0.38 -10.31 32.74
C MET A 736 1.04 -9.29 31.80
N MET A 737 1.79 -8.32 32.33
CA MET A 737 2.54 -7.35 31.51
C MET A 737 3.62 -8.03 30.65
N LYS A 738 4.33 -9.04 31.18
CA LYS A 738 5.29 -9.83 30.39
C LYS A 738 4.62 -10.57 29.23
N TYR A 739 3.49 -11.23 29.49
CA TYR A 739 2.71 -11.89 28.42
C TYR A 739 2.17 -10.90 27.40
N MET A 740 1.61 -9.77 27.85
CA MET A 740 1.16 -8.70 26.98
C MET A 740 2.28 -8.20 26.07
N MET A 741 3.51 -8.13 26.57
CA MET A 741 4.66 -7.69 25.77
C MET A 741 5.12 -8.74 24.76
N LEU A 742 5.00 -10.04 25.08
CA LEU A 742 5.22 -11.11 24.08
C LEU A 742 4.16 -11.07 22.98
N VAL A 743 2.89 -10.88 23.35
CA VAL A 743 1.78 -10.72 22.39
C VAL A 743 1.98 -9.46 21.54
N MET A 744 2.42 -8.35 22.15
CA MET A 744 2.74 -7.12 21.41
C MET A 744 3.96 -7.30 20.50
N GLY A 745 4.96 -8.09 20.90
CA GLY A 745 6.09 -8.44 20.05
C GLY A 745 5.66 -9.23 18.81
N LEU A 746 4.69 -10.15 18.97
CA LEU A 746 4.08 -10.87 17.87
C LEU A 746 3.25 -9.95 16.96
N LEU A 747 2.46 -9.03 17.55
CA LEU A 747 1.71 -8.02 16.81
C LEU A 747 2.64 -7.13 15.97
N PHE A 748 3.79 -6.76 16.53
CA PHE A 748 4.77 -5.89 15.90
C PHE A 748 5.69 -6.63 14.92
N TYR A 749 5.50 -7.92 14.72
CA TYR A 749 6.31 -8.69 13.78
C TYR A 749 6.20 -8.17 12.33
N LYS A 750 5.03 -7.64 11.96
CA LYS A 750 4.70 -7.17 10.61
C LYS A 750 4.78 -5.64 10.44
N VAL A 751 5.30 -4.92 11.43
CA VAL A 751 5.39 -3.46 11.33
C VAL A 751 6.57 -3.03 10.44
N PRO A 752 6.54 -1.80 9.89
CA PRO A 752 7.66 -1.26 9.13
C PRO A 752 8.98 -1.31 9.93
N SER A 753 10.05 -1.72 9.29
CA SER A 753 11.40 -1.81 9.87
C SER A 753 11.91 -0.45 10.35
N GLY A 754 11.52 0.65 9.69
CA GLY A 754 11.78 2.01 10.16
C GLY A 754 11.15 2.31 11.53
N LEU A 755 9.97 1.74 11.82
CA LEU A 755 9.36 1.85 13.14
C LEU A 755 10.12 1.01 14.19
N CYS A 756 10.59 -0.19 13.82
CA CYS A 756 11.47 -0.97 14.70
C CYS A 756 12.76 -0.20 15.02
N LEU A 757 13.34 0.48 14.03
CA LEU A 757 14.54 1.29 14.23
C LEU A 757 14.30 2.44 15.21
N TYR A 758 13.16 3.12 15.07
CA TYR A 758 12.70 4.11 16.05
C TYR A 758 12.63 3.51 17.46
N PHE A 759 11.99 2.34 17.62
CA PHE A 759 11.87 1.71 18.93
C PHE A 759 13.21 1.28 19.51
N ILE A 760 14.12 0.76 18.69
CA ILE A 760 15.47 0.38 19.11
C ILE A 760 16.22 1.63 19.60
N ALA A 761 16.30 2.69 18.78
CA ALA A 761 16.98 3.93 19.14
C ALA A 761 16.38 4.58 20.39
N SER A 762 15.04 4.64 20.44
CA SER A 762 14.28 5.13 21.59
C SER A 762 14.54 4.29 22.84
N SER A 763 14.69 2.97 22.69
CA SER A 763 14.91 2.08 23.82
C SER A 763 16.31 2.21 24.40
N LEU A 764 17.31 2.29 23.51
CA LEU A 764 18.70 2.54 23.87
C LEU A 764 18.83 3.90 24.57
N TRP A 765 18.15 4.94 24.07
CA TRP A 765 18.06 6.24 24.75
C TRP A 765 17.50 6.10 26.17
N GLY A 766 16.36 5.42 26.33
CA GLY A 766 15.74 5.23 27.64
C GLY A 766 16.65 4.49 28.63
N ILE A 767 17.40 3.48 28.16
CA ILE A 767 18.38 2.74 28.98
C ILE A 767 19.54 3.66 29.39
N ALA A 768 20.06 4.45 28.44
CA ALA A 768 21.11 5.43 28.72
C ALA A 768 20.63 6.49 29.73
N GLU A 769 19.42 7.02 29.53
CA GLU A 769 18.78 7.97 30.43
C GLU A 769 18.62 7.40 31.84
N ARG A 770 18.12 6.16 31.99
CA ARG A 770 18.01 5.52 33.31
C ARG A 770 19.36 5.40 34.00
N LYS A 771 20.42 5.06 33.27
CA LYS A 771 21.79 4.97 33.83
C LYS A 771 22.35 6.31 34.28
N LEU A 772 21.84 7.44 33.77
CA LEU A 772 22.22 8.79 34.22
C LEU A 772 21.58 9.17 35.57
N PHE A 773 20.53 8.46 36.01
CA PHE A 773 19.87 8.68 37.29
C PHE A 773 20.40 7.71 38.37
N PRO A 774 20.56 8.17 39.63
CA PRO A 774 21.05 7.31 40.71
C PRO A 774 20.11 6.12 40.93
N PRO A 775 20.66 4.94 41.29
CA PRO A 775 19.82 3.81 41.69
C PRO A 775 18.95 4.21 42.87
N PRO A 776 17.72 3.66 42.98
CA PRO A 776 16.89 3.90 44.15
C PRO A 776 17.69 3.52 45.39
N THR A 777 17.80 4.46 46.34
CA THR A 777 18.51 4.22 47.58
C THR A 777 17.78 3.08 48.29
N ALA A 778 18.40 1.90 48.36
CA ALA A 778 17.94 0.87 49.26
C ALA A 778 17.90 1.53 50.64
N ALA A 779 16.71 1.60 51.26
CA ALA A 779 16.56 2.14 52.59
C ALA A 779 17.54 1.39 53.49
N THR A 780 18.63 2.06 53.86
CA THR A 780 19.63 1.54 54.76
C THR A 780 18.92 1.16 56.04
N ALA A 781 18.96 -0.13 56.34
CA ALA A 781 18.65 -0.64 57.66
C ALA A 781 19.50 0.12 58.68
N GLY A 782 18.83 0.73 59.66
CA GLY A 782 19.42 1.20 60.91
C GLY A 782 19.85 2.66 60.95
N VAL A 783 19.12 3.46 61.73
CA VAL A 783 19.74 4.43 62.65
C VAL A 783 19.01 4.38 64.00
N ALA A 784 19.73 3.76 64.94
CA ALA A 784 19.93 4.11 66.35
C ALA A 784 18.73 4.28 67.30
N ALA A 785 18.70 3.36 68.26
CA ALA A 785 18.26 3.59 69.63
C ALA A 785 18.91 4.84 70.23
N GLY A 786 18.11 5.62 70.96
CA GLY A 786 18.55 6.86 71.61
C GLY A 786 17.43 7.46 72.47
N ASP A 787 17.36 6.93 73.68
CA ASP A 787 16.86 7.55 74.92
C ASP A 787 15.35 7.56 75.24
N SER A 788 15.07 6.82 76.31
CA SER A 788 13.83 6.75 77.05
C SER A 788 13.94 7.66 78.28
N GLY A 789 13.10 8.69 78.36
CA GLY A 789 12.93 9.53 79.56
C GLY A 789 11.46 9.99 79.70
N PRO A 790 10.87 9.98 80.91
CA PRO A 790 9.42 9.95 81.07
C PRO A 790 8.77 11.34 81.13
N VAL A 791 7.49 11.33 80.75
CA VAL A 791 6.38 12.24 81.08
C VAL A 791 6.68 13.33 82.12
N SER A 792 6.43 14.60 81.74
CA SER A 792 5.97 15.60 82.71
C SER A 792 4.68 16.26 82.21
N ASP A 793 3.69 16.09 83.06
CA ASP A 793 2.34 16.62 83.00
C ASP A 793 2.37 18.13 83.30
N ARG A 794 1.71 18.95 82.48
CA ARG A 794 1.32 20.32 82.83
C ARG A 794 0.11 20.75 82.02
N ASN A 795 -1.03 20.35 82.53
CA ASN A 795 -2.33 20.93 82.23
C ASN A 795 -2.40 22.38 82.74
N GLY A 796 -2.95 23.29 81.95
CA GLY A 796 -3.02 24.71 82.31
C GLY A 796 -3.73 25.61 81.29
N GLY A 797 -5.06 25.53 81.22
CA GLY A 797 -5.86 26.75 81.15
C GLY A 797 -6.76 27.01 79.92
N ARG A 798 -8.05 26.78 80.17
CA ARG A 798 -9.14 27.78 80.06
C ARG A 798 -9.98 27.85 78.76
N ALA A 799 -11.07 27.09 78.81
CA ALA A 799 -12.48 27.47 78.60
C ALA A 799 -12.84 28.70 77.76
N GLU A 800 -13.71 28.48 76.76
CA GLU A 800 -14.91 29.30 76.58
C GLU A 800 -16.06 28.45 75.99
N ARG A 801 -17.24 28.53 76.62
CA ARG A 801 -18.47 27.82 76.25
C ARG A 801 -19.40 28.75 75.50
N ASP A 802 -20.03 28.15 74.49
CA ASP A 802 -21.28 28.56 73.84
C ASP A 802 -22.33 29.21 74.74
N ARG A 803 -23.00 30.22 74.18
CA ARG A 803 -24.38 30.60 74.53
C ARG A 803 -25.24 30.73 73.27
N SER A 804 -26.03 29.68 73.05
CA SER A 804 -27.48 29.67 72.83
C SER A 804 -28.12 30.78 71.98
N GLY A 805 -28.74 30.36 70.88
CA GLY A 805 -29.78 31.11 70.18
C GLY A 805 -31.17 31.00 70.83
N LYS A 806 -32.16 31.69 70.24
CA LYS A 806 -33.54 31.20 70.12
C LYS A 806 -34.44 32.11 69.24
N ARG A 807 -35.29 31.39 68.48
CA ARG A 807 -36.65 31.70 67.95
C ARG A 807 -36.71 32.59 66.69
N ALA A 808 -37.56 32.30 65.70
CA ALA A 808 -38.89 31.67 65.77
C ALA A 808 -39.24 30.78 64.55
N GLU A 809 -40.15 29.84 64.80
CA GLU A 809 -40.88 28.98 63.86
C GLU A 809 -41.96 29.74 63.06
N GLY A 810 -42.37 29.18 61.92
CA GLY A 810 -43.71 29.47 61.38
C GLY A 810 -44.01 29.08 59.94
N SER A 811 -44.41 27.81 59.73
CA SER A 811 -45.55 27.39 58.89
C SER A 811 -45.47 27.37 57.35
N ARG A 812 -45.66 26.14 56.80
CA ARG A 812 -46.51 25.69 55.66
C ARG A 812 -46.45 26.52 54.36
N ASP A 813 -46.32 25.96 53.15
CA ASP A 813 -47.19 24.95 52.57
C ASP A 813 -46.70 24.51 51.15
N ARG A 814 -47.05 23.28 50.76
CA ARG A 814 -47.38 22.77 49.40
C ARG A 814 -46.84 23.47 48.12
N LYS A 815 -46.14 22.70 47.27
CA LYS A 815 -46.70 21.99 46.07
C LYS A 815 -45.59 21.32 45.22
N ARG A 816 -45.81 20.04 44.92
CA ARG A 816 -45.17 19.30 43.82
C ARG A 816 -45.71 19.80 42.47
N SER A 817 -44.88 19.88 41.44
CA SER A 817 -45.25 19.30 40.14
C SER A 817 -44.03 18.81 39.37
N LYS A 818 -44.17 17.55 38.96
CA LYS A 818 -43.29 16.76 38.10
C LYS A 818 -43.21 17.37 36.68
N GLY A 819 -42.05 17.25 36.05
CA GLY A 819 -41.87 17.29 34.60
C GLY A 819 -41.06 16.07 34.19
N LYS A 820 -41.58 15.29 33.26
CA LYS A 820 -41.28 13.87 32.99
C LYS A 820 -40.49 13.77 31.68
N LYS A 821 -39.38 13.01 31.73
CA LYS A 821 -38.73 12.22 30.66
C LYS A 821 -38.34 12.87 29.31
N ARG A 822 -37.08 12.52 28.94
CA ARG A 822 -36.36 12.63 27.65
C ARG A 822 -35.90 14.05 27.36
N ARG A 823 -34.62 14.34 27.11
CA ARG A 823 -33.48 13.55 26.63
C ARG A 823 -32.28 13.64 27.57
#